data_AF-A0A349JC69-F1
#
_entry.id   AF-A0A349JC69-F1
#
_cell.length_a   1.000
_cell.length_b   1.000
_cell.length_c   1.000
_cell.angle_alpha   90.00
_cell.angle_beta   90.00
_cell.angle_gamma   90.00
#
_symmetry.space_group_name_H-M   'P 1'
#
loop_
_entity.id
_entity.type
_entity.pdbx_description
1 polymer ?
#
loop_
_entity_poly.entity_id
_entity_poly.type
_entity_poly.pdbx_seq_one_letter_code
_entity_poly.pdbx_strand_id
1 'polypeptide(L)'
;MRLLSLSLLAIALAHAADPAPAIQPTPPADTTQLPPAPPELDPAVADLKGRLPQVPSVVERDGRLWWQGQDASTAVAFVGVDERRQPQVDTVCGQVTVSRRLVEDGRLDALTALLQYAPLAKEAGLDGLRLAEGPLTGLHLRGSNALVLAGGVLRQQETAAADRAADLVELRTAIDQLKAELPKQGLDEPARRALAAILDKLPATEHSGELDDASPDFCRRVVRSGWLRQFFPAHQGDDRIEAAVRAAERQAPVMRWEGPAGMLAQVRDSFGREAWVLRSTARSAWMVEHPEPIYFGGMPSLRTVVELEAGADPLAANAVPASAKVWRQVESDWVPVVQLADGKVKECAPGSWAKAVPRRNRSPNVGDWLPAHILVTSPLGDVLTLASAGGTVVPPRDGSPAEGERFLADAARALPDAAHLDLVGQHLLRYVYDSPDPRLPTLIGNKTVKGDIHQTALQTLATASGGMIRGDCDDLAELYETIAERQGRTAHVIGVPGHAACAWAEKRADSWHVFILQTGPALEFADADLKQSLGKAYKHFDESETFDPNGLGLLLRFTDENQRGSWRLSYRVFEDPEYARIMIDVQKDWHFSTYQRGIAKMRKLIESNPKEAAETANFRELSGLYSFTGQYALAAEYHQKAIDLTADDKLSSLYMDVELIGHLFDAGKAHRAREVALDLLDRQIPAQEAKLGPSLMQVSAQLAGTLAGHQARDLALRALRPGLVMFNARLVEMLGRNKQNARQAKGGDVQHPVAGLNTLGDWLEGPDFDQNLWDNHPALQQYRRLAQYLANTAIACLEDASQTDLAADADLQLAARFSQVWLDRVAFRDVDDPGEALTRYATAGRAYATLLGTERLQSLLDSAPVPTSLEALPTRRVGGIAQVMLDAGWIRISPNYWSGRLMELFERDRDTFDPALAAKLANQALEAAAKVAGTPLEDAQTALQNHLVGLIQALLAKDEASLRKHLKVVAERKDKDWYDDTARWLGDAARRLDLAWYDTVLQCWDSEVHYESKYFWIAWRAALGKAPKHALKAAELAVKRYPLNPAFLEELQFMRQVLAEEPR
;
A
#
# COMPACT_ATOMS: atom_id res chain seq x y z
N MET A 1 25.32 -25.75 -21.51
CA MET A 1 26.12 -26.48 -20.51
C MET A 1 25.12 -27.11 -19.55
N ARG A 2 24.54 -28.30 -19.76
CA ARG A 2 25.10 -29.67 -19.71
C ARG A 2 25.94 -29.96 -18.46
N LEU A 3 25.35 -30.69 -17.49
CA LEU A 3 25.81 -31.94 -16.81
C LEU A 3 25.11 -32.05 -15.43
N LEU A 4 24.13 -32.93 -15.23
CA LEU A 4 24.19 -34.37 -14.86
C LEU A 4 24.84 -34.67 -13.50
N SER A 5 24.08 -35.26 -12.56
CA SER A 5 24.41 -36.50 -11.82
C SER A 5 23.26 -36.96 -10.90
N LEU A 6 22.97 -38.26 -10.94
CA LEU A 6 21.91 -39.02 -10.30
C LEU A 6 22.58 -40.34 -9.84
N SER A 7 22.38 -40.82 -8.59
CA SER A 7 22.55 -42.22 -8.07
C SER A 7 22.52 -42.21 -6.53
N LEU A 8 21.56 -42.79 -5.77
CA LEU A 8 21.22 -44.21 -5.46
C LEU A 8 21.89 -44.79 -4.17
N LEU A 9 21.05 -44.97 -3.12
CA LEU A 9 20.84 -46.10 -2.18
C LEU A 9 22.01 -47.03 -1.72
N ALA A 10 22.15 -47.20 -0.38
CA ALA A 10 22.13 -48.47 0.41
C ALA A 10 23.25 -48.75 1.47
N ILE A 11 22.81 -48.92 2.74
CA ILE A 11 23.18 -49.93 3.79
C ILE A 11 24.48 -49.83 4.64
N ALA A 12 24.31 -49.72 5.98
CA ALA A 12 24.84 -50.57 7.09
C ALA A 12 24.73 -49.80 8.45
N LEU A 13 23.83 -50.07 9.42
CA LEU A 13 23.69 -51.15 10.43
C LEU A 13 24.75 -51.25 11.56
N ALA A 14 24.21 -51.34 12.80
CA ALA A 14 24.71 -51.94 14.07
C ALA A 14 25.53 -51.08 15.06
N HIS A 15 25.43 -51.14 16.40
CA HIS A 15 24.69 -51.86 17.48
C HIS A 15 24.97 -51.06 18.80
N ALA A 16 24.28 -51.12 19.95
CA ALA A 16 23.97 -52.21 20.91
C ALA A 16 23.03 -51.63 22.02
N ALA A 17 21.92 -52.25 22.44
CA ALA A 17 21.73 -53.41 23.35
C ALA A 17 22.02 -53.12 24.84
N ASP A 18 21.01 -53.28 25.73
CA ASP A 18 20.95 -54.45 26.63
C ASP A 18 19.58 -54.66 27.33
N PRO A 19 19.26 -55.90 27.78
CA PRO A 19 17.97 -56.35 28.31
C PRO A 19 17.99 -56.80 29.81
N ALA A 20 16.82 -57.03 30.43
CA ALA A 20 16.59 -57.95 31.58
C ALA A 20 15.11 -57.93 32.04
N PRO A 21 14.60 -58.92 32.82
CA PRO A 21 14.99 -60.33 32.94
C PRO A 21 13.79 -61.33 32.86
N ALA A 22 14.15 -62.62 32.85
CA ALA A 22 13.29 -63.79 32.81
C ALA A 22 12.73 -64.19 34.20
N ILE A 23 11.54 -64.81 34.19
CA ILE A 23 11.06 -65.70 35.27
C ILE A 23 10.55 -67.02 34.65
N GLN A 24 10.86 -68.09 35.38
CA GLN A 24 10.81 -69.53 35.07
C GLN A 24 9.41 -70.18 34.98
N PRO A 25 9.34 -71.45 34.50
CA PRO A 25 8.12 -72.15 34.11
C PRO A 25 7.58 -73.13 35.16
N THR A 26 6.29 -73.48 35.02
CA THR A 26 5.65 -74.66 35.67
C THR A 26 4.70 -75.35 34.68
N PRO A 27 4.63 -76.70 34.59
CA PRO A 27 3.83 -77.47 33.64
C PRO A 27 2.55 -78.08 34.28
N PRO A 28 1.83 -79.02 33.65
CA PRO A 28 0.97 -78.93 32.46
C PRO A 28 -0.49 -79.36 32.76
N ALA A 29 -1.44 -79.16 31.82
CA ALA A 29 -2.65 -79.99 31.76
C ALA A 29 -3.27 -80.01 30.35
N ASP A 30 -3.82 -81.18 30.04
CA ASP A 30 -4.28 -81.70 28.77
C ASP A 30 -5.47 -80.99 28.10
N THR A 31 -5.52 -81.19 26.78
CA THR A 31 -6.69 -81.19 25.87
C THR A 31 -7.48 -79.89 25.67
N THR A 32 -7.38 -79.31 24.47
CA THR A 32 -8.53 -79.01 23.59
C THR A 32 -8.07 -78.69 22.17
N GLN A 33 -8.89 -79.09 21.20
CA GLN A 33 -8.63 -79.16 19.77
C GLN A 33 -8.14 -77.85 19.13
N LEU A 34 -7.23 -77.98 18.15
CA LEU A 34 -6.99 -76.97 17.13
C LEU A 34 -8.31 -76.63 16.41
N PRO A 35 -8.69 -75.35 16.27
CA PRO A 35 -9.79 -74.98 15.40
C PRO A 35 -9.43 -75.30 13.94
N PRO A 36 -10.39 -75.72 13.12
CA PRO A 36 -10.16 -76.02 11.71
C PRO A 36 -9.61 -74.78 10.98
N ALA A 37 -8.81 -75.00 9.94
CA ALA A 37 -8.43 -73.96 9.00
C ALA A 37 -9.71 -73.24 8.52
N PRO A 38 -9.73 -71.89 8.47
CA PRO A 38 -10.89 -71.16 7.97
C PRO A 38 -11.23 -71.66 6.56
N PRO A 39 -12.52 -71.78 6.21
CA PRO A 39 -12.93 -72.22 4.89
C PRO A 39 -12.29 -71.33 3.82
N GLU A 40 -11.86 -71.96 2.73
CA GLU A 40 -11.31 -71.26 1.57
C GLU A 40 -12.37 -70.27 1.06
N LEU A 41 -12.03 -68.98 1.10
CA LEU A 41 -12.88 -67.89 0.65
C LEU A 41 -13.31 -68.14 -0.80
N ASP A 42 -14.59 -67.96 -1.12
CA ASP A 42 -15.06 -67.91 -2.50
C ASP A 42 -14.17 -66.91 -3.28
N PRO A 43 -13.53 -67.32 -4.39
CA PRO A 43 -12.63 -66.47 -5.17
C PRO A 43 -13.22 -65.10 -5.54
N ALA A 44 -14.55 -65.02 -5.73
CA ALA A 44 -15.25 -63.76 -6.02
C ALA A 44 -15.28 -62.81 -4.81
N VAL A 45 -15.42 -63.36 -3.60
CA VAL A 45 -15.40 -62.59 -2.34
C VAL A 45 -13.98 -62.14 -2.01
N ALA A 46 -12.98 -62.99 -2.28
CA ALA A 46 -11.57 -62.64 -2.13
C ALA A 46 -11.13 -61.51 -3.08
N ASP A 47 -11.55 -61.54 -4.35
CA ASP A 47 -11.30 -60.44 -5.31
C ASP A 47 -11.95 -59.13 -4.84
N LEU A 48 -13.23 -59.19 -4.45
CA LEU A 48 -13.95 -58.02 -3.96
C LEU A 48 -13.29 -57.46 -2.68
N LYS A 49 -12.85 -58.32 -1.75
CA LYS A 49 -12.13 -57.94 -0.52
C LYS A 49 -10.83 -57.23 -0.83
N GLY A 50 -10.09 -57.69 -1.86
CA GLY A 50 -8.87 -57.03 -2.33
C GLY A 50 -9.10 -55.67 -2.98
N ARG A 51 -10.31 -55.41 -3.49
CA ARG A 51 -10.69 -54.17 -4.17
C ARG A 51 -11.34 -53.14 -3.23
N LEU A 52 -11.89 -53.57 -2.11
CA LEU A 52 -12.49 -52.72 -1.09
C LEU A 52 -11.46 -52.16 -0.10
N PRO A 53 -11.78 -51.05 0.60
CA PRO A 53 -10.97 -50.54 1.70
C PRO A 53 -10.79 -51.55 2.83
N GLN A 54 -9.57 -51.67 3.36
CA GLN A 54 -9.30 -52.49 4.55
C GLN A 54 -9.53 -51.67 5.81
N VAL A 55 -10.78 -51.66 6.27
CA VAL A 55 -11.21 -50.91 7.46
C VAL A 55 -12.07 -51.80 8.37
N PRO A 56 -12.16 -51.52 9.69
CA PRO A 56 -12.91 -52.36 10.63
C PRO A 56 -14.40 -52.51 10.31
N SER A 57 -15.01 -51.57 9.59
CA SER A 57 -16.43 -51.60 9.20
C SER A 57 -16.70 -52.49 7.98
N VAL A 58 -15.67 -53.02 7.30
CA VAL A 58 -15.80 -54.00 6.22
C VAL A 58 -15.56 -55.37 6.81
N VAL A 59 -16.64 -56.09 7.10
CA VAL A 59 -16.58 -57.40 7.77
C VAL A 59 -17.00 -58.51 6.84
N GLU A 60 -16.38 -59.67 7.02
CA GLU A 60 -16.73 -60.88 6.30
C GLU A 60 -17.68 -61.71 7.18
N ARG A 61 -18.86 -62.04 6.64
CA ARG A 61 -19.86 -62.86 7.34
C ARG A 61 -20.68 -63.65 6.30
N ASP A 62 -20.86 -64.94 6.57
CA ASP A 62 -21.65 -65.86 5.73
C ASP A 62 -21.22 -65.88 4.26
N GLY A 63 -19.91 -65.84 4.00
CA GLY A 63 -19.36 -65.84 2.63
C GLY A 63 -19.65 -64.56 1.83
N ARG A 64 -19.93 -63.44 2.50
CA ARG A 64 -20.13 -62.12 1.88
C ARG A 64 -19.37 -61.05 2.65
N LEU A 65 -19.08 -59.94 1.97
CA LEU A 65 -18.55 -58.73 2.60
C LEU A 65 -19.70 -57.80 2.93
N TRP A 66 -19.67 -57.24 4.13
CA TRP A 66 -20.69 -56.36 4.66
C TRP A 66 -20.06 -55.03 5.07
N TRP A 67 -20.75 -53.94 4.76
CA TRP A 67 -20.53 -52.66 5.44
C TRP A 67 -21.37 -52.66 6.70
N GLN A 68 -20.72 -52.80 7.86
CA GLN A 68 -21.37 -53.07 9.13
C GLN A 68 -20.95 -52.04 10.20
N GLY A 69 -21.94 -51.52 10.94
CA GLY A 69 -21.72 -50.73 12.15
C GLY A 69 -21.46 -51.59 13.40
N GLN A 70 -21.67 -51.03 14.58
CA GLN A 70 -21.54 -51.79 15.84
C GLN A 70 -22.61 -52.89 15.97
N ASP A 71 -23.81 -52.64 15.44
CA ASP A 71 -24.90 -53.61 15.38
C ASP A 71 -24.96 -54.26 13.99
N ALA A 72 -24.88 -55.59 13.98
CA ALA A 72 -24.93 -56.41 12.78
C ALA A 72 -26.30 -56.35 12.06
N SER A 73 -27.35 -55.84 12.71
CA SER A 73 -28.67 -55.57 12.13
C SER A 73 -28.70 -54.38 11.18
N THR A 74 -27.68 -53.50 11.24
CA THR A 74 -27.55 -52.30 10.41
C THR A 74 -26.59 -52.49 9.23
N ALA A 75 -26.31 -53.74 8.87
CA ALA A 75 -25.34 -54.08 7.83
C ALA A 75 -25.96 -54.08 6.42
N VAL A 76 -25.21 -53.60 5.43
CA VAL A 76 -25.53 -53.76 4.00
C VAL A 76 -24.46 -54.59 3.30
N ALA A 77 -24.86 -55.49 2.41
CA ALA A 77 -23.92 -56.36 1.71
C ALA A 77 -23.25 -55.60 0.55
N PHE A 78 -21.93 -55.71 0.42
CA PHE A 78 -21.23 -55.30 -0.79
C PHE A 78 -21.50 -56.32 -1.90
N VAL A 79 -21.84 -55.82 -3.08
CA VAL A 79 -22.15 -56.64 -4.28
C VAL A 79 -21.13 -56.47 -5.41
N GLY A 80 -20.26 -55.46 -5.32
CA GLY A 80 -19.24 -55.20 -6.33
C GLY A 80 -18.50 -53.88 -6.12
N VAL A 81 -17.68 -53.51 -7.09
CA VAL A 81 -17.20 -52.13 -7.27
C VAL A 81 -17.41 -51.73 -8.73
N ASP A 82 -17.74 -50.46 -8.97
CA ASP A 82 -17.95 -49.93 -10.32
C ASP A 82 -16.63 -49.75 -11.10
N GLU A 83 -16.72 -49.25 -12.34
CA GLU A 83 -15.56 -48.98 -13.20
C GLU A 83 -14.58 -47.95 -12.62
N ARG A 84 -15.04 -47.10 -11.70
CA ARG A 84 -14.25 -46.11 -10.95
C ARG A 84 -13.79 -46.64 -9.59
N ARG A 85 -13.91 -47.95 -9.36
CA ARG A 85 -13.56 -48.65 -8.11
C ARG A 85 -14.35 -48.15 -6.89
N GLN A 86 -15.55 -47.60 -7.10
CA GLN A 86 -16.47 -47.20 -6.04
C GLN A 86 -17.24 -48.43 -5.56
N PRO A 87 -17.33 -48.69 -4.24
CA PRO A 87 -18.11 -49.81 -3.70
C PRO A 87 -19.57 -49.75 -4.11
N GLN A 88 -20.18 -50.90 -4.37
CA GLN A 88 -21.61 -51.03 -4.62
C GLN A 88 -22.23 -51.92 -3.55
N VAL A 89 -23.35 -51.50 -2.98
CA VAL A 89 -24.06 -52.20 -1.90
C VAL A 89 -25.49 -52.52 -2.27
N ASP A 90 -26.02 -53.62 -1.75
CA ASP A 90 -27.41 -54.04 -1.93
C ASP A 90 -28.31 -53.38 -0.89
N THR A 91 -29.40 -52.75 -1.34
CA THR A 91 -30.34 -52.00 -0.49
C THR A 91 -31.79 -52.24 -0.89
N VAL A 92 -32.74 -51.72 -0.10
CA VAL A 92 -34.18 -51.89 -0.38
C VAL A 92 -34.66 -51.20 -1.66
N CYS A 93 -33.92 -50.21 -2.18
CA CYS A 93 -34.19 -49.55 -3.47
C CYS A 93 -33.35 -50.12 -4.62
N GLY A 94 -32.66 -51.25 -4.40
CA GLY A 94 -31.75 -51.87 -5.36
C GLY A 94 -30.28 -51.54 -5.06
N GLN A 95 -29.44 -51.71 -6.07
CA GLN A 95 -28.01 -51.50 -5.95
C GLN A 95 -27.67 -50.00 -5.86
N VAL A 96 -26.96 -49.60 -4.80
CA VAL A 96 -26.49 -48.22 -4.60
C VAL A 96 -24.97 -48.19 -4.70
N THR A 97 -24.44 -47.26 -5.49
CA THR A 97 -22.99 -46.99 -5.52
C THR A 97 -22.63 -46.09 -4.35
N VAL A 98 -21.61 -46.42 -3.57
CA VAL A 98 -21.18 -45.65 -2.39
C VAL A 98 -19.86 -44.97 -2.69
N SER A 99 -19.69 -43.71 -2.32
CA SER A 99 -18.37 -43.07 -2.43
C SER A 99 -17.33 -43.88 -1.63
N ARG A 100 -16.27 -44.31 -2.31
CA ARG A 100 -15.20 -45.16 -1.75
C ARG A 100 -14.66 -44.59 -0.45
N ARG A 101 -14.48 -43.27 -0.41
CA ARG A 101 -13.97 -42.56 0.76
C ARG A 101 -14.86 -42.70 2.00
N LEU A 102 -16.18 -42.77 1.86
CA LEU A 102 -17.10 -42.98 3.00
C LEU A 102 -16.84 -44.33 3.67
N VAL A 103 -16.43 -45.33 2.87
CA VAL A 103 -16.03 -46.64 3.38
C VAL A 103 -14.61 -46.57 3.95
N GLU A 104 -13.64 -45.97 3.24
CA GLU A 104 -12.24 -45.82 3.69
C GLU A 104 -12.10 -45.06 5.02
N ASP A 105 -12.91 -44.01 5.21
CA ASP A 105 -12.93 -43.22 6.43
C ASP A 105 -13.75 -43.90 7.55
N GLY A 106 -14.33 -45.08 7.30
CA GLY A 106 -15.12 -45.84 8.28
C GLY A 106 -16.41 -45.12 8.73
N ARG A 107 -17.02 -44.30 7.86
CA ARG A 107 -18.15 -43.41 8.19
C ARG A 107 -19.45 -44.17 8.44
N LEU A 108 -19.70 -44.55 9.70
CA LEU A 108 -20.93 -45.27 10.09
C LEU A 108 -22.19 -44.41 9.99
N ASP A 109 -22.06 -43.09 10.10
CA ASP A 109 -23.14 -42.12 9.85
C ASP A 109 -23.63 -42.17 8.39
N ALA A 110 -22.72 -42.42 7.43
CA ALA A 110 -23.08 -42.63 6.03
C ALA A 110 -23.89 -43.91 5.82
N LEU A 111 -23.53 -44.99 6.52
CA LEU A 111 -24.30 -46.24 6.52
C LEU A 111 -25.70 -46.03 7.11
N THR A 112 -25.81 -45.32 8.24
CA THR A 112 -27.11 -44.97 8.83
C THR A 112 -27.96 -44.13 7.87
N ALA A 113 -27.36 -43.13 7.23
CA ALA A 113 -28.04 -42.29 6.24
C ALA A 113 -28.52 -43.11 5.03
N LEU A 114 -27.70 -44.03 4.52
CA LEU A 114 -28.08 -44.94 3.43
C LEU A 114 -29.33 -45.75 3.76
N LEU A 115 -29.37 -46.35 4.96
CA LEU A 115 -30.52 -47.14 5.42
C LEU A 115 -31.78 -46.28 5.59
N GLN A 116 -31.62 -45.02 5.98
CA GLN A 116 -32.73 -44.07 6.07
C GLN A 116 -33.23 -43.62 4.69
N TYR A 117 -32.34 -43.40 3.72
CA TYR A 117 -32.68 -42.81 2.42
C TYR A 117 -33.15 -43.83 1.38
N ALA A 118 -32.67 -45.08 1.46
CA ALA A 118 -33.05 -46.12 0.50
C ALA A 118 -34.58 -46.38 0.47
N PRO A 119 -35.32 -46.44 1.59
CA PRO A 119 -36.78 -46.54 1.57
C PRO A 119 -37.46 -45.36 0.84
N LEU A 120 -37.02 -44.13 1.11
CA LEU A 120 -37.55 -42.92 0.47
C LEU A 120 -37.29 -42.93 -1.05
N ALA A 121 -36.11 -43.40 -1.45
CA ALA A 121 -35.76 -43.52 -2.86
C ALA A 121 -36.61 -44.58 -3.58
N LYS A 122 -36.90 -45.70 -2.91
CA LYS A 122 -37.79 -46.75 -3.40
C LYS A 122 -39.21 -46.23 -3.60
N GLU A 123 -39.75 -45.54 -2.61
CA GLU A 123 -41.10 -44.96 -2.68
C GLU A 123 -41.21 -43.95 -3.84
N ALA A 124 -40.15 -43.17 -4.08
CA ALA A 124 -40.08 -42.24 -5.19
C ALA A 124 -39.74 -42.89 -6.56
N GLY A 125 -39.55 -44.22 -6.61
CA GLY A 125 -39.25 -44.96 -7.83
C GLY A 125 -37.93 -44.56 -8.49
N LEU A 126 -36.90 -44.27 -7.69
CA LEU A 126 -35.58 -43.86 -8.18
C LEU A 126 -34.64 -45.06 -8.35
N ASP A 127 -33.83 -45.04 -9.40
CA ASP A 127 -32.80 -46.03 -9.71
C ASP A 127 -31.44 -45.36 -9.98
N GLY A 128 -30.39 -46.19 -10.19
CA GLY A 128 -29.05 -45.69 -10.52
C GLY A 128 -28.42 -44.79 -9.46
N LEU A 129 -28.74 -45.03 -8.18
CA LEU A 129 -28.43 -44.11 -7.09
C LEU A 129 -26.98 -44.22 -6.64
N ARG A 130 -26.41 -43.06 -6.27
CA ARG A 130 -25.11 -42.95 -5.62
C ARG A 130 -25.23 -42.30 -4.25
N LEU A 131 -24.75 -42.96 -3.20
CA LEU A 131 -24.50 -42.35 -1.90
C LEU A 131 -23.22 -41.52 -1.94
N ALA A 132 -23.35 -40.22 -1.68
CA ALA A 132 -22.23 -39.28 -1.62
C ALA A 132 -22.43 -38.28 -0.49
N GLU A 133 -21.34 -37.59 -0.12
CA GLU A 133 -21.38 -36.45 0.79
C GLU A 133 -21.09 -35.18 0.00
N GLY A 134 -22.08 -34.29 -0.05
CA GLY A 134 -21.95 -32.97 -0.67
C GLY A 134 -21.72 -31.90 0.39
N PRO A 135 -20.97 -30.82 0.09
CA PRO A 135 -20.70 -29.75 1.04
C PRO A 135 -22.00 -29.10 1.55
N LEU A 136 -22.93 -28.84 0.64
CA LEU A 136 -24.22 -28.21 0.97
C LEU A 136 -25.32 -29.20 1.35
N THR A 137 -25.36 -30.40 0.75
CA THR A 137 -26.43 -31.39 0.98
C THR A 137 -26.13 -32.35 2.13
N GLY A 138 -24.86 -32.46 2.56
CA GLY A 138 -24.43 -33.53 3.47
C GLY A 138 -24.50 -34.89 2.79
N LEU A 139 -24.71 -35.95 3.57
CA LEU A 139 -24.98 -37.29 3.06
C LEU A 139 -26.29 -37.29 2.26
N HIS A 140 -26.27 -37.86 1.06
CA HIS A 140 -27.44 -37.91 0.18
C HIS A 140 -27.37 -39.07 -0.82
N LEU A 141 -28.52 -39.53 -1.31
CA LEU A 141 -28.58 -40.35 -2.53
C LEU A 141 -28.80 -39.46 -3.74
N ARG A 142 -27.98 -39.62 -4.77
CA ARG A 142 -28.07 -38.87 -6.03
C ARG A 142 -28.43 -39.81 -7.18
N GLY A 143 -29.52 -39.48 -7.89
CA GLY A 143 -29.86 -40.02 -9.20
C GLY A 143 -29.56 -39.03 -10.33
N SER A 144 -30.01 -39.34 -11.54
CA SER A 144 -29.81 -38.49 -12.73
C SER A 144 -30.54 -37.15 -12.65
N ASN A 145 -31.75 -37.12 -12.07
CA ASN A 145 -32.61 -35.94 -11.93
C ASN A 145 -33.23 -35.79 -10.53
N ALA A 146 -32.76 -36.54 -9.54
CA ALA A 146 -33.32 -36.54 -8.19
C ALA A 146 -32.24 -36.63 -7.11
N LEU A 147 -32.53 -36.06 -5.95
CA LEU A 147 -31.72 -36.11 -4.75
C LEU A 147 -32.59 -36.57 -3.57
N VAL A 148 -32.10 -37.50 -2.77
CA VAL A 148 -32.76 -37.96 -1.53
C VAL A 148 -31.95 -37.49 -0.34
N LEU A 149 -32.59 -36.70 0.52
CA LEU A 149 -32.04 -36.12 1.75
C LEU A 149 -32.86 -36.61 2.95
N ALA A 150 -32.40 -36.30 4.17
CA ALA A 150 -33.13 -36.64 5.40
C ALA A 150 -34.58 -36.11 5.45
N GLY A 151 -34.89 -35.03 4.73
CA GLY A 151 -36.23 -34.45 4.63
C GLY A 151 -37.12 -35.05 3.52
N GLY A 152 -36.60 -35.93 2.66
CA GLY A 152 -37.32 -36.51 1.53
C GLY A 152 -36.64 -36.31 0.17
N VAL A 153 -37.41 -36.40 -0.91
CA VAL A 153 -36.92 -36.40 -2.29
C VAL A 153 -37.08 -35.02 -2.95
N LEU A 154 -36.02 -34.53 -3.57
CA LEU A 154 -36.00 -33.34 -4.43
C LEU A 154 -35.86 -33.77 -5.89
N ARG A 155 -36.67 -33.22 -6.79
CA ARG A 155 -36.58 -33.48 -8.24
C ARG A 155 -36.15 -32.23 -8.98
N GLN A 156 -35.26 -32.40 -9.95
CA GLN A 156 -34.81 -31.34 -10.84
C GLN A 156 -36.00 -30.78 -11.62
N GLN A 157 -36.11 -29.45 -11.65
CA GLN A 157 -37.13 -28.71 -12.39
C GLN A 157 -36.47 -28.00 -13.57
N GLU A 158 -37.18 -27.91 -14.70
CA GLU A 158 -36.80 -26.97 -15.75
C GLU A 158 -36.92 -25.55 -15.21
N THR A 159 -35.82 -24.82 -15.24
CA THR A 159 -35.78 -23.42 -14.82
C THR A 159 -35.67 -22.61 -16.12
N ALA A 160 -36.64 -21.76 -16.41
CA ALA A 160 -36.51 -20.85 -17.54
C ALA A 160 -35.22 -20.04 -17.34
N ALA A 161 -34.35 -19.99 -18.37
CA ALA A 161 -33.18 -19.14 -18.31
C ALA A 161 -33.67 -17.72 -17.98
N ALA A 162 -33.28 -17.20 -16.82
CA ALA A 162 -33.61 -15.84 -16.47
C ALA A 162 -32.86 -14.95 -17.49
N ASP A 163 -33.56 -14.49 -18.53
CA ASP A 163 -33.04 -13.44 -19.39
C ASP A 163 -33.06 -12.15 -18.58
N ARG A 164 -31.87 -11.79 -18.10
CA ARG A 164 -31.65 -10.62 -17.24
C ARG A 164 -30.89 -9.51 -17.95
N ALA A 165 -30.82 -9.57 -19.28
CA ALA A 165 -30.21 -8.51 -20.07
C ALA A 165 -30.90 -7.16 -19.83
N ALA A 166 -32.21 -7.17 -19.55
CA ALA A 166 -32.98 -5.97 -19.22
C ALA A 166 -32.45 -5.22 -17.97
N ASP A 167 -31.99 -5.95 -16.94
CA ASP A 167 -31.45 -5.32 -15.72
C ASP A 167 -30.14 -4.55 -16.02
N LEU A 168 -29.28 -5.10 -16.90
CA LEU A 168 -28.04 -4.43 -17.32
C LEU A 168 -28.31 -3.22 -18.23
N VAL A 169 -29.34 -3.29 -19.08
CA VAL A 169 -29.79 -2.15 -19.89
C VAL A 169 -30.31 -1.03 -19.02
N GLU A 170 -31.10 -1.34 -17.99
CA GLU A 170 -31.59 -0.35 -17.03
C GLU A 170 -30.43 0.28 -16.24
N LEU A 171 -29.46 -0.52 -15.78
CA LEU A 171 -28.28 -0.01 -15.08
C LEU A 171 -27.49 0.99 -15.95
N ARG A 172 -27.23 0.64 -17.23
CA ARG A 172 -26.56 1.55 -18.18
C ARG A 172 -27.36 2.85 -18.39
N THR A 173 -28.68 2.73 -18.52
CA THR A 173 -29.56 3.89 -18.67
C THR A 173 -29.49 4.81 -17.46
N ALA A 174 -29.49 4.26 -16.23
CA ALA A 174 -29.35 5.04 -15.01
C ALA A 174 -27.98 5.72 -14.90
N ILE A 175 -26.90 5.04 -15.32
CA ILE A 175 -25.54 5.60 -15.36
C ILE A 175 -25.45 6.79 -16.32
N ASP A 176 -25.93 6.64 -17.56
CA ASP A 176 -25.85 7.69 -18.59
C ASP A 176 -26.60 8.97 -18.15
N GLN A 177 -27.75 8.80 -17.49
CA GLN A 177 -28.51 9.91 -16.94
C GLN A 177 -27.75 10.64 -15.84
N LEU A 178 -27.23 9.91 -14.84
CA LEU A 178 -26.47 10.52 -13.75
C LEU A 178 -25.21 11.24 -14.27
N LYS A 179 -24.48 10.63 -15.22
CA LYS A 179 -23.31 11.26 -15.86
C LYS A 179 -23.65 12.58 -16.54
N ALA A 180 -24.79 12.66 -17.23
CA ALA A 180 -25.26 13.90 -17.86
C ALA A 180 -25.61 15.00 -16.84
N GLU A 181 -25.88 14.65 -15.59
CA GLU A 181 -26.25 15.57 -14.51
C GLU A 181 -25.07 16.00 -13.64
N LEU A 182 -23.93 15.28 -13.66
CA LEU A 182 -22.74 15.60 -12.85
C LEU A 182 -22.26 17.06 -12.96
N PRO A 183 -22.25 17.72 -14.14
CA PRO A 183 -21.84 19.13 -14.23
C PRO A 183 -22.70 20.10 -13.41
N LYS A 184 -23.91 19.69 -13.00
CA LYS A 184 -24.85 20.51 -12.23
C LYS A 184 -24.71 20.35 -10.72
N GLN A 185 -23.86 19.43 -10.25
CA GLN A 185 -23.80 19.02 -8.84
C GLN A 185 -22.77 19.78 -8.00
N GLY A 186 -22.16 20.84 -8.52
CA GLY A 186 -21.17 21.63 -7.78
C GLY A 186 -19.84 20.93 -7.50
N LEU A 187 -19.63 19.72 -8.03
CA LEU A 187 -18.35 19.02 -8.04
C LEU A 187 -17.38 19.74 -8.97
N ASP A 188 -16.10 19.79 -8.63
CA ASP A 188 -15.06 20.24 -9.55
C ASP A 188 -14.75 19.18 -10.63
N GLU A 189 -13.94 19.56 -11.63
CA GLU A 189 -13.66 18.66 -12.75
C GLU A 189 -12.94 17.36 -12.33
N PRO A 190 -11.89 17.37 -11.50
CA PRO A 190 -11.28 16.15 -10.99
C PRO A 190 -12.29 15.23 -10.29
N ALA A 191 -13.12 15.77 -9.39
CA ALA A 191 -14.13 14.97 -8.69
C ALA A 191 -15.16 14.36 -9.65
N ARG A 192 -15.61 15.12 -10.66
CA ARG A 192 -16.52 14.61 -11.71
C ARG A 192 -15.90 13.47 -12.51
N ARG A 193 -14.64 13.59 -12.92
CA ARG A 193 -13.93 12.54 -13.69
C ARG A 193 -13.76 11.27 -12.87
N ALA A 194 -13.34 11.39 -11.60
CA ALA A 194 -13.20 10.27 -10.70
C ALA A 194 -14.53 9.53 -10.51
N LEU A 195 -15.61 10.25 -10.24
CA LEU A 195 -16.93 9.66 -10.10
C LEU A 195 -17.43 8.98 -11.39
N ALA A 196 -17.27 9.64 -12.55
CA ALA A 196 -17.65 9.07 -13.84
C ALA A 196 -16.92 7.75 -14.12
N ALA A 197 -15.63 7.65 -13.79
CA ALA A 197 -14.85 6.43 -13.95
C ALA A 197 -15.38 5.26 -13.08
N ILE A 198 -15.87 5.54 -11.87
CA ILE A 198 -16.51 4.52 -11.01
C ILE A 198 -17.84 4.07 -11.61
N LEU A 199 -18.65 5.01 -12.09
CA LEU A 199 -19.94 4.69 -12.73
C LEU A 199 -19.76 3.81 -13.97
N ASP A 200 -18.72 4.07 -14.77
CA ASP A 200 -18.41 3.31 -15.99
C ASP A 200 -18.03 1.84 -15.73
N LYS A 201 -17.62 1.51 -14.49
CA LYS A 201 -17.27 0.14 -14.09
C LYS A 201 -18.47 -0.69 -13.63
N LEU A 202 -19.56 -0.06 -13.21
CA LEU A 202 -20.74 -0.77 -12.68
C LEU A 202 -21.32 -1.84 -13.61
N PRO A 203 -21.39 -1.68 -14.95
CA PRO A 203 -21.94 -2.70 -15.84
C PRO A 203 -20.91 -3.76 -16.27
N ALA A 204 -19.64 -3.65 -15.87
CA ALA A 204 -18.59 -4.58 -16.27
C ALA A 204 -18.69 -5.91 -15.50
N THR A 205 -18.50 -7.02 -16.21
CA THR A 205 -18.52 -8.40 -15.67
C THR A 205 -17.12 -8.93 -15.37
N GLU A 206 -16.09 -8.34 -15.97
CA GLU A 206 -14.69 -8.71 -15.80
C GLU A 206 -13.90 -7.54 -15.22
N HIS A 207 -12.90 -7.85 -14.40
CA HIS A 207 -11.93 -6.87 -13.92
C HIS A 207 -10.70 -6.90 -14.84
N SER A 208 -10.51 -5.84 -15.62
CA SER A 208 -9.33 -5.68 -16.49
C SER A 208 -8.28 -4.72 -15.91
N GLY A 209 -8.51 -4.20 -14.69
CA GLY A 209 -7.64 -3.23 -14.04
C GLY A 209 -6.50 -3.86 -13.26
N GLU A 210 -5.57 -3.00 -12.83
CA GLU A 210 -4.52 -3.36 -11.87
C GLU A 210 -5.13 -3.71 -10.49
N LEU A 211 -4.29 -4.22 -9.58
CA LEU A 211 -4.72 -4.69 -8.25
C LEU A 211 -5.35 -3.57 -7.41
N ASP A 212 -4.78 -2.38 -7.54
CA ASP A 212 -5.10 -1.12 -6.85
C ASP A 212 -6.29 -0.37 -7.47
N ASP A 213 -6.78 -0.81 -8.63
CA ASP A 213 -7.95 -0.23 -9.26
C ASP A 213 -9.25 -0.77 -8.65
N ALA A 214 -10.24 0.10 -8.41
CA ALA A 214 -11.53 -0.32 -7.85
C ALA A 214 -12.23 -1.30 -8.80
N SER A 215 -12.53 -2.53 -8.34
CA SER A 215 -13.14 -3.56 -9.17
C SER A 215 -14.63 -3.30 -9.41
N PRO A 216 -15.22 -3.79 -10.53
CA PRO A 216 -16.65 -3.65 -10.79
C PRO A 216 -17.55 -4.12 -9.63
N ASP A 217 -17.18 -5.24 -9.02
CA ASP A 217 -17.86 -5.82 -7.85
C ASP A 217 -17.84 -4.88 -6.64
N PHE A 218 -16.68 -4.27 -6.38
CA PHE A 218 -16.55 -3.30 -5.30
C PHE A 218 -17.31 -2.01 -5.59
N CYS A 219 -17.24 -1.49 -6.82
CA CYS A 219 -18.01 -0.32 -7.25
C CYS A 219 -19.53 -0.53 -7.06
N ARG A 220 -20.07 -1.70 -7.43
CA ARG A 220 -21.47 -2.04 -7.19
C ARG A 220 -21.80 -2.07 -5.70
N ARG A 221 -20.92 -2.64 -4.88
CA ARG A 221 -21.06 -2.71 -3.42
C ARG A 221 -21.17 -1.32 -2.78
N VAL A 222 -20.26 -0.41 -3.11
CA VAL A 222 -20.30 0.95 -2.53
C VAL A 222 -21.55 1.71 -2.98
N VAL A 223 -21.93 1.60 -4.28
CA VAL A 223 -23.14 2.26 -4.79
C VAL A 223 -24.38 1.73 -4.08
N ARG A 224 -24.61 0.41 -4.02
CA ARG A 224 -25.80 -0.14 -3.33
C ARG A 224 -25.82 0.19 -1.83
N SER A 225 -24.68 0.47 -1.21
CA SER A 225 -24.55 0.88 0.18
C SER A 225 -24.80 2.38 0.43
N GLY A 226 -25.27 3.13 -0.57
CA GLY A 226 -25.67 4.53 -0.40
C GLY A 226 -24.53 5.52 -0.53
N TRP A 227 -23.39 5.12 -1.12
CA TRP A 227 -22.22 5.99 -1.27
C TRP A 227 -22.53 7.28 -2.05
N LEU A 228 -23.37 7.22 -3.09
CA LEU A 228 -23.72 8.38 -3.92
C LEU A 228 -24.49 9.47 -3.14
N ARG A 229 -25.27 9.07 -2.12
CA ARG A 229 -26.04 9.99 -1.26
C ARG A 229 -25.15 10.97 -0.49
N GLN A 230 -23.88 10.62 -0.30
CA GLN A 230 -22.90 11.48 0.37
C GLN A 230 -22.56 12.72 -0.48
N PHE A 231 -22.65 12.60 -1.80
CA PHE A 231 -22.36 13.69 -2.74
C PHE A 231 -23.62 14.37 -3.26
N PHE A 232 -24.75 13.64 -3.28
CA PHE A 232 -26.01 14.13 -3.84
C PHE A 232 -27.22 13.96 -2.89
N PRO A 233 -27.19 14.52 -1.67
CA PRO A 233 -28.19 14.24 -0.63
C PRO A 233 -29.64 14.63 -1.00
N ALA A 234 -29.86 15.40 -2.07
CA ALA A 234 -31.17 15.85 -2.52
C ALA A 234 -31.58 15.31 -3.91
N HIS A 235 -30.81 14.37 -4.49
CA HIS A 235 -30.90 14.05 -5.91
C HIS A 235 -31.48 12.66 -6.19
N GLN A 236 -32.75 12.57 -6.60
CA GLN A 236 -33.46 11.30 -6.87
C GLN A 236 -32.76 10.32 -7.85
N GLY A 237 -31.81 10.79 -8.65
CA GLY A 237 -31.03 9.93 -9.55
C GLY A 237 -30.14 8.90 -8.84
N ASP A 238 -29.76 9.13 -7.57
CA ASP A 238 -28.99 8.16 -6.78
C ASP A 238 -29.84 6.92 -6.41
N ASP A 239 -31.10 7.11 -6.03
CA ASP A 239 -32.03 6.02 -5.70
C ASP A 239 -32.29 5.13 -6.92
N ARG A 240 -32.35 5.70 -8.14
CA ARG A 240 -32.56 4.93 -9.38
C ARG A 240 -31.37 4.01 -9.67
N ILE A 241 -30.14 4.54 -9.62
CA ILE A 241 -28.95 3.72 -9.90
C ILE A 241 -28.73 2.67 -8.82
N GLU A 242 -28.97 3.00 -7.55
CA GLU A 242 -28.95 2.03 -6.45
C GLU A 242 -29.97 0.90 -6.67
N ALA A 243 -31.20 1.23 -7.06
CA ALA A 243 -32.24 0.26 -7.37
C ALA A 243 -31.86 -0.61 -8.58
N ALA A 244 -31.26 -0.03 -9.63
CA ALA A 244 -30.81 -0.76 -10.80
C ALA A 244 -29.66 -1.73 -10.48
N VAL A 245 -28.69 -1.31 -9.66
CA VAL A 245 -27.62 -2.19 -9.15
C VAL A 245 -28.22 -3.34 -8.34
N ARG A 246 -29.12 -3.07 -7.39
CA ARG A 246 -29.79 -4.11 -6.59
C ARG A 246 -30.61 -5.06 -7.44
N ALA A 247 -31.28 -4.56 -8.49
CA ALA A 247 -32.00 -5.39 -9.44
C ALA A 247 -31.03 -6.32 -10.15
N ALA A 248 -29.95 -5.80 -10.74
CA ALA A 248 -28.95 -6.59 -11.46
C ALA A 248 -28.23 -7.63 -10.58
N GLU A 249 -27.96 -7.33 -9.31
CA GLU A 249 -27.28 -8.24 -8.37
C GLU A 249 -28.21 -9.23 -7.66
N ARG A 250 -29.53 -9.10 -7.82
CA ARG A 250 -30.50 -10.05 -7.24
C ARG A 250 -30.12 -11.47 -7.69
N GLN A 251 -30.15 -12.44 -6.78
CA GLN A 251 -29.86 -13.83 -7.13
C GLN A 251 -31.12 -14.53 -7.64
N ALA A 252 -31.06 -15.20 -8.79
CA ALA A 252 -32.18 -15.93 -9.39
C ALA A 252 -31.80 -17.38 -9.71
N PRO A 253 -32.69 -18.37 -9.51
CA PRO A 253 -32.40 -19.76 -9.84
C PRO A 253 -32.09 -19.95 -11.33
N VAL A 254 -30.95 -20.57 -11.63
CA VAL A 254 -30.59 -21.09 -12.97
C VAL A 254 -30.72 -22.61 -13.05
N MET A 255 -30.70 -23.27 -11.89
CA MET A 255 -31.01 -24.69 -11.75
C MET A 255 -31.72 -24.90 -10.41
N ARG A 256 -32.79 -25.69 -10.40
CA ARG A 256 -33.62 -25.91 -9.20
C ARG A 256 -33.97 -27.39 -9.04
N TRP A 257 -33.85 -27.89 -7.81
CA TRP A 257 -34.43 -29.13 -7.35
C TRP A 257 -35.41 -28.83 -6.23
N GLU A 258 -36.60 -29.38 -6.32
CA GLU A 258 -37.67 -29.08 -5.38
C GLU A 258 -38.51 -30.32 -5.08
N GLY A 259 -39.06 -30.35 -3.88
CA GLY A 259 -40.01 -31.36 -3.43
C GLY A 259 -40.51 -31.04 -2.02
N PRO A 260 -41.30 -31.93 -1.41
CA PRO A 260 -41.79 -31.74 -0.03
C PRO A 260 -40.68 -31.54 1.00
N ALA A 261 -39.47 -32.05 0.70
CA ALA A 261 -38.29 -31.94 1.54
C ALA A 261 -37.66 -30.53 1.56
N GLY A 262 -38.02 -29.67 0.60
CA GLY A 262 -37.44 -28.33 0.46
C GLY A 262 -36.98 -28.02 -0.96
N MET A 263 -35.94 -27.18 -1.05
CA MET A 263 -35.39 -26.68 -2.30
C MET A 263 -33.85 -26.68 -2.23
N LEU A 264 -33.22 -27.17 -3.28
CA LEU A 264 -31.81 -26.92 -3.61
C LEU A 264 -31.79 -26.12 -4.91
N ALA A 265 -31.07 -25.02 -4.98
CA ALA A 265 -30.95 -24.26 -6.22
C ALA A 265 -29.53 -23.73 -6.43
N GLN A 266 -29.08 -23.77 -7.67
CA GLN A 266 -27.99 -22.92 -8.14
C GLN A 266 -28.61 -21.59 -8.54
N VAL A 267 -28.13 -20.50 -7.96
CA VAL A 267 -28.57 -19.15 -8.25
C VAL A 267 -27.46 -18.36 -8.93
N ARG A 268 -27.84 -17.43 -9.79
CA ARG A 268 -26.93 -16.53 -10.49
C ARG A 268 -27.54 -15.13 -10.59
N ASP A 269 -26.71 -14.10 -10.52
CA ASP A 269 -27.10 -12.71 -10.81
C ASP A 269 -26.84 -12.32 -12.28
N SER A 270 -27.11 -11.06 -12.65
CA SER A 270 -26.91 -10.58 -14.02
C SER A 270 -25.43 -10.43 -14.41
N PHE A 271 -24.50 -10.48 -13.44
CA PHE A 271 -23.06 -10.37 -13.66
C PHE A 271 -22.35 -11.73 -13.72
N GLY A 272 -23.10 -12.81 -13.49
CA GLY A 272 -22.56 -14.17 -13.51
C GLY A 272 -22.08 -14.68 -12.16
N ARG A 273 -22.26 -13.94 -11.06
CA ARG A 273 -21.90 -14.42 -9.72
C ARG A 273 -22.85 -15.54 -9.31
N GLU A 274 -22.29 -16.69 -8.94
CA GLU A 274 -23.03 -17.88 -8.59
C GLU A 274 -23.00 -18.20 -7.10
N ALA A 275 -24.10 -18.76 -6.61
CA ALA A 275 -24.16 -19.43 -5.31
C ALA A 275 -25.04 -20.68 -5.40
N TRP A 276 -24.90 -21.57 -4.43
CA TRP A 276 -25.82 -22.67 -4.21
C TRP A 276 -26.58 -22.45 -2.91
N VAL A 277 -27.89 -22.68 -2.91
CA VAL A 277 -28.74 -22.50 -1.74
C VAL A 277 -29.54 -23.78 -1.45
N LEU A 278 -29.60 -24.16 -0.18
CA LEU A 278 -30.42 -25.24 0.32
C LEU A 278 -31.38 -24.66 1.36
N ARG A 279 -32.67 -24.95 1.20
CA ARG A 279 -33.71 -24.61 2.16
C ARG A 279 -34.58 -25.83 2.41
N SER A 280 -34.57 -26.33 3.62
CA SER A 280 -35.41 -27.45 4.07
C SER A 280 -35.84 -27.24 5.52
N THR A 281 -36.81 -28.02 5.99
CA THR A 281 -37.24 -28.00 7.39
C THR A 281 -36.18 -28.52 8.36
N ALA A 282 -35.18 -29.26 7.87
CA ALA A 282 -34.11 -29.82 8.69
C ALA A 282 -32.80 -29.02 8.59
N ARG A 283 -32.60 -28.26 7.49
CA ARG A 283 -31.35 -27.55 7.19
C ARG A 283 -31.59 -26.41 6.23
N SER A 284 -31.01 -25.25 6.50
CA SER A 284 -30.90 -24.15 5.56
C SER A 284 -29.45 -23.70 5.47
N ALA A 285 -28.94 -23.50 4.26
CA ALA A 285 -27.55 -23.14 4.04
C ALA A 285 -27.34 -22.50 2.67
N TRP A 286 -26.21 -21.82 2.49
CA TRP A 286 -25.69 -21.49 1.16
C TRP A 286 -24.23 -21.89 1.02
N MET A 287 -23.78 -22.01 -0.22
CA MET A 287 -22.40 -22.28 -0.60
C MET A 287 -21.96 -21.31 -1.68
N VAL A 288 -20.80 -20.70 -1.46
CA VAL A 288 -20.16 -19.71 -2.34
C VAL A 288 -18.70 -20.07 -2.55
N GLU A 289 -18.07 -19.47 -3.57
CA GLU A 289 -16.62 -19.39 -3.67
C GLU A 289 -16.05 -18.81 -2.37
N HIS A 290 -15.03 -19.44 -1.80
CA HIS A 290 -14.26 -18.80 -0.75
C HIS A 290 -13.40 -17.72 -1.40
N PRO A 291 -13.51 -16.44 -1.01
CA PRO A 291 -12.81 -15.36 -1.71
C PRO A 291 -11.30 -15.57 -1.70
N GLU A 292 -10.66 -15.37 -2.86
CA GLU A 292 -9.21 -15.42 -2.94
C GLU A 292 -8.60 -14.22 -2.20
N PRO A 293 -7.48 -14.42 -1.47
CA PRO A 293 -6.72 -13.33 -0.90
C PRO A 293 -6.13 -12.42 -1.98
N ILE A 294 -6.12 -11.11 -1.74
CA ILE A 294 -5.76 -10.09 -2.74
C ILE A 294 -4.38 -10.31 -3.38
N TYR A 295 -3.32 -10.53 -2.58
CA TYR A 295 -1.94 -10.64 -3.08
C TYR A 295 -1.42 -12.08 -3.19
N PHE A 296 -2.23 -13.08 -2.82
CA PHE A 296 -1.84 -14.49 -2.89
C PHE A 296 -2.69 -15.28 -3.89
N GLY A 297 -2.60 -14.88 -5.15
CA GLY A 297 -3.37 -15.50 -6.22
C GLY A 297 -3.03 -16.97 -6.48
N GLY A 298 -3.97 -17.66 -7.15
CA GLY A 298 -3.81 -19.06 -7.54
C GLY A 298 -3.95 -20.03 -6.37
N MET A 299 -4.70 -19.65 -5.34
CA MET A 299 -5.19 -20.58 -4.33
C MET A 299 -6.08 -21.63 -5.03
N PRO A 300 -6.06 -22.91 -4.61
CA PRO A 300 -7.05 -23.86 -5.11
C PRO A 300 -8.46 -23.36 -4.82
N SER A 301 -9.42 -23.60 -5.71
CA SER A 301 -10.81 -23.20 -5.46
C SER A 301 -11.31 -23.88 -4.18
N LEU A 302 -11.63 -23.05 -3.19
CA LEU A 302 -12.23 -23.44 -1.93
C LEU A 302 -13.69 -22.98 -1.93
N ARG A 303 -14.55 -23.68 -1.19
CA ARG A 303 -15.97 -23.33 -1.03
C ARG A 303 -16.30 -23.08 0.42
N THR A 304 -16.93 -21.94 0.72
CA THR A 304 -17.49 -21.70 2.06
C THR A 304 -18.94 -22.16 2.06
N VAL A 305 -19.29 -23.06 2.99
CA VAL A 305 -20.68 -23.42 3.30
C VAL A 305 -21.07 -22.71 4.58
N VAL A 306 -22.18 -21.97 4.53
CA VAL A 306 -22.73 -21.24 5.67
C VAL A 306 -24.07 -21.84 6.02
N GLU A 307 -24.19 -22.35 7.24
CA GLU A 307 -25.44 -22.89 7.79
C GLU A 307 -26.25 -21.78 8.46
N LEU A 308 -27.57 -21.93 8.41
CA LEU A 308 -28.56 -21.07 9.05
C LEU A 308 -29.48 -21.89 9.93
N GLU A 309 -30.34 -21.21 10.67
CA GLU A 309 -31.48 -21.86 11.30
C GLU A 309 -32.33 -22.60 10.25
N ALA A 310 -32.75 -23.82 10.58
CA ALA A 310 -33.53 -24.64 9.66
C ALA A 310 -34.81 -23.92 9.22
N GLY A 311 -35.10 -23.93 7.92
CA GLY A 311 -36.25 -23.25 7.31
C GLY A 311 -36.01 -21.78 6.94
N ALA A 312 -34.91 -21.16 7.41
CA ALA A 312 -34.52 -19.81 7.01
C ALA A 312 -34.29 -19.71 5.49
N ASP A 313 -34.53 -18.54 4.92
CA ASP A 313 -34.26 -18.26 3.52
C ASP A 313 -32.78 -17.87 3.32
N PRO A 314 -31.98 -18.68 2.59
CA PRO A 314 -30.57 -18.39 2.35
C PRO A 314 -30.31 -17.13 1.49
N LEU A 315 -31.32 -16.60 0.82
CA LEU A 315 -31.22 -15.38 0.00
C LEU A 315 -31.73 -14.13 0.71
N ALA A 316 -32.20 -14.24 1.96
CA ALA A 316 -32.64 -13.09 2.73
C ALA A 316 -31.45 -12.16 3.03
N ALA A 317 -31.64 -10.85 2.83
CA ALA A 317 -30.60 -9.85 3.07
C ALA A 317 -30.11 -9.80 4.52
N ASN A 318 -30.91 -10.27 5.47
CA ASN A 318 -30.63 -10.32 6.90
C ASN A 318 -30.41 -11.76 7.42
N ALA A 319 -30.04 -12.70 6.57
CA ALA A 319 -29.75 -14.07 6.98
C ALA A 319 -28.57 -14.09 7.99
N VAL A 320 -28.78 -14.72 9.15
CA VAL A 320 -27.80 -14.78 10.24
C VAL A 320 -27.08 -16.14 10.19
N PRO A 321 -25.75 -16.16 9.96
CA PRO A 321 -24.97 -17.40 9.99
C PRO A 321 -25.04 -18.10 11.36
N ALA A 322 -25.41 -19.38 11.38
CA ALA A 322 -25.35 -20.23 12.56
C ALA A 322 -23.99 -20.93 12.69
N SER A 323 -23.41 -21.38 11.57
CA SER A 323 -22.04 -21.91 11.51
C SER A 323 -21.47 -21.81 10.09
N ALA A 324 -20.18 -22.03 9.93
CA ALA A 324 -19.54 -22.03 8.62
C ALA A 324 -18.42 -23.08 8.53
N LYS A 325 -18.22 -23.64 7.32
CA LYS A 325 -17.13 -24.58 7.01
C LYS A 325 -16.53 -24.26 5.65
N VAL A 326 -15.21 -24.35 5.54
CA VAL A 326 -14.51 -24.25 4.25
C VAL A 326 -14.19 -25.65 3.76
N TRP A 327 -14.48 -25.90 2.49
CA TRP A 327 -14.31 -27.17 1.82
C TRP A 327 -13.35 -27.04 0.65
N ARG A 328 -12.57 -28.09 0.42
CA ARG A 328 -11.72 -28.27 -0.76
C ARG A 328 -12.20 -29.46 -1.55
N GLN A 329 -12.22 -29.33 -2.87
CA GLN A 329 -12.40 -30.48 -3.74
C GLN A 329 -11.05 -31.18 -3.93
N VAL A 330 -11.00 -32.48 -3.62
CA VAL A 330 -9.85 -33.36 -3.88
C VAL A 330 -10.36 -34.49 -4.76
N GLU A 331 -9.88 -34.52 -6.01
CA GLU A 331 -10.43 -35.41 -7.05
C GLU A 331 -11.95 -35.21 -7.21
N SER A 332 -12.75 -36.23 -6.91
CA SER A 332 -14.22 -36.17 -6.97
C SER A 332 -14.91 -35.93 -5.63
N ASP A 333 -14.16 -35.85 -4.53
CA ASP A 333 -14.70 -35.74 -3.18
C ASP A 333 -14.47 -34.35 -2.57
N TRP A 334 -15.35 -33.97 -1.65
CA TRP A 334 -15.23 -32.74 -0.88
C TRP A 334 -14.66 -33.07 0.51
N VAL A 335 -13.64 -32.31 0.92
CA VAL A 335 -12.98 -32.46 2.21
C VAL A 335 -13.19 -31.17 3.01
N PRO A 336 -13.72 -31.22 4.23
CA PRO A 336 -13.77 -30.04 5.08
C PRO A 336 -12.35 -29.72 5.57
N VAL A 337 -11.96 -28.45 5.43
CA VAL A 337 -10.62 -27.96 5.77
C VAL A 337 -10.65 -27.35 7.16
N VAL A 338 -11.51 -26.36 7.36
CA VAL A 338 -11.69 -25.65 8.62
C VAL A 338 -13.17 -25.43 8.90
N GLN A 339 -13.51 -25.28 10.19
CA GLN A 339 -14.87 -25.01 10.65
C GLN A 339 -14.89 -23.90 11.72
N LEU A 340 -15.97 -23.13 11.74
CA LEU A 340 -16.27 -22.18 12.79
C LEU A 340 -16.96 -22.91 13.95
N ALA A 341 -16.29 -22.99 15.09
CA ALA A 341 -16.80 -23.62 16.32
C ALA A 341 -16.45 -22.75 17.53
N ASP A 342 -17.45 -22.43 18.36
CA ASP A 342 -17.30 -21.59 19.55
C ASP A 342 -16.73 -20.18 19.24
N GLY A 343 -17.11 -19.61 18.08
CA GLY A 343 -16.61 -18.32 17.61
C GLY A 343 -15.14 -18.32 17.16
N LYS A 344 -14.54 -19.49 16.94
CA LYS A 344 -13.15 -19.64 16.49
C LYS A 344 -13.04 -20.61 15.33
N VAL A 345 -12.04 -20.40 14.49
CA VAL A 345 -11.68 -21.35 13.44
C VAL A 345 -10.89 -22.50 14.04
N LYS A 346 -11.33 -23.72 13.71
CA LYS A 346 -10.62 -24.96 14.03
C LYS A 346 -10.40 -25.73 12.75
N GLU A 347 -9.19 -26.23 12.54
CA GLU A 347 -8.93 -27.20 11.47
C GLU A 347 -9.75 -28.48 11.71
N CYS A 348 -10.39 -28.99 10.65
CA CYS A 348 -11.14 -30.24 10.73
C CYS A 348 -10.23 -31.47 10.90
N ALA A 349 -8.97 -31.37 10.46
CA ALA A 349 -7.92 -32.34 10.71
C ALA A 349 -6.57 -31.59 10.79
N PRO A 350 -5.62 -31.99 11.66
CA PRO A 350 -4.34 -31.30 11.78
C PRO A 350 -3.58 -31.16 10.44
N GLY A 351 -3.18 -29.94 10.09
CA GLY A 351 -2.49 -29.59 8.86
C GLY A 351 -3.39 -29.60 7.61
N SER A 352 -4.71 -29.66 7.76
CA SER A 352 -5.65 -29.64 6.62
C SER A 352 -5.56 -28.30 5.86
N TRP A 353 -5.42 -27.19 6.59
CA TRP A 353 -5.29 -25.86 6.00
C TRP A 353 -4.01 -25.75 5.18
N ALA A 354 -2.86 -26.08 5.76
CA ALA A 354 -1.57 -26.04 5.05
C ALA A 354 -1.52 -26.96 3.81
N LYS A 355 -2.28 -28.06 3.80
CA LYS A 355 -2.45 -28.91 2.61
C LYS A 355 -3.35 -28.26 1.56
N ALA A 356 -4.42 -27.59 1.98
CA ALA A 356 -5.39 -26.91 1.13
C ALA A 356 -4.82 -25.63 0.51
N VAL A 357 -4.06 -24.87 1.29
CA VAL A 357 -3.41 -23.62 0.92
C VAL A 357 -1.90 -23.80 1.10
N PRO A 358 -1.23 -24.51 0.17
CA PRO A 358 0.18 -24.83 0.29
C PRO A 358 1.01 -23.55 0.24
N ARG A 359 1.93 -23.43 1.20
CA ARG A 359 2.88 -22.31 1.29
C ARG A 359 3.70 -22.19 0.01
N ARG A 360 3.57 -21.06 -0.67
CA ARG A 360 4.46 -20.64 -1.76
C ARG A 360 5.57 -19.79 -1.16
N ASN A 361 6.57 -20.46 -0.59
CA ASN A 361 7.59 -19.82 0.22
C ASN A 361 8.31 -18.69 -0.54
N ARG A 362 8.13 -17.44 -0.12
CA ARG A 362 8.95 -16.30 -0.52
C ARG A 362 9.39 -15.60 0.76
N SER A 363 10.62 -15.82 1.19
CA SER A 363 11.23 -14.93 2.20
C SER A 363 11.20 -13.50 1.65
N PRO A 364 10.87 -12.47 2.45
CA PRO A 364 10.79 -12.44 3.92
C PRO A 364 9.37 -12.49 4.52
N ASN A 365 8.44 -13.26 3.94
CA ASN A 365 7.09 -13.40 4.51
C ASN A 365 7.10 -14.00 5.93
N VAL A 366 6.20 -13.52 6.79
CA VAL A 366 5.96 -14.11 8.12
C VAL A 366 5.71 -15.62 8.04
N GLY A 367 6.11 -16.36 9.08
CA GLY A 367 6.11 -17.83 9.09
C GLY A 367 4.75 -18.47 8.75
N ASP A 368 3.66 -17.89 9.23
CA ASP A 368 2.27 -18.33 9.00
C ASP A 368 1.51 -17.34 8.11
N TRP A 369 2.12 -16.91 6.99
CA TRP A 369 1.66 -15.84 6.08
C TRP A 369 0.16 -15.80 5.70
N LEU A 370 -0.56 -16.92 5.82
CA LEU A 370 -2.01 -16.96 5.68
C LEU A 370 -2.57 -17.98 6.68
N PRO A 371 -2.86 -17.56 7.93
CA PRO A 371 -3.31 -18.47 8.96
C PRO A 371 -4.68 -19.05 8.61
N ALA A 372 -5.04 -20.16 9.24
CA ALA A 372 -6.33 -20.80 9.05
C ALA A 372 -7.48 -19.83 9.41
N HIS A 373 -8.32 -19.51 8.42
CA HIS A 373 -9.39 -18.54 8.57
C HIS A 373 -10.65 -18.95 7.81
N ILE A 374 -11.77 -18.30 8.12
CA ILE A 374 -13.03 -18.42 7.39
C ILE A 374 -13.56 -17.01 7.13
N LEU A 375 -13.72 -16.68 5.86
CA LEU A 375 -14.48 -15.51 5.44
C LEU A 375 -15.92 -15.93 5.12
N VAL A 376 -16.86 -15.44 5.91
CA VAL A 376 -18.29 -15.67 5.71
C VAL A 376 -18.82 -14.52 4.85
N THR A 377 -19.20 -14.83 3.61
CA THR A 377 -19.84 -13.86 2.70
C THR A 377 -21.28 -14.24 2.41
N SER A 378 -22.12 -13.24 2.16
CA SER A 378 -23.47 -13.44 1.62
C SER A 378 -23.40 -13.96 0.18
N PRO A 379 -24.50 -14.49 -0.38
CA PRO A 379 -24.59 -14.78 -1.82
C PRO A 379 -24.35 -13.57 -2.74
N LEU A 380 -24.44 -12.34 -2.21
CA LEU A 380 -24.12 -11.09 -2.91
C LEU A 380 -22.63 -10.69 -2.79
N GLY A 381 -21.83 -11.51 -2.11
CA GLY A 381 -20.41 -11.27 -1.84
C GLY A 381 -20.13 -10.33 -0.67
N ASP A 382 -21.15 -9.79 0.01
CA ASP A 382 -20.94 -8.92 1.18
C ASP A 382 -20.27 -9.70 2.31
N VAL A 383 -19.28 -9.11 2.96
CA VAL A 383 -18.56 -9.77 4.06
C VAL A 383 -19.38 -9.64 5.33
N LEU A 384 -19.74 -10.78 5.92
CA LEU A 384 -20.53 -10.83 7.16
C LEU A 384 -19.62 -11.01 8.37
N THR A 385 -18.57 -11.81 8.25
CA THR A 385 -17.65 -12.12 9.35
C THR A 385 -16.32 -12.63 8.81
N LEU A 386 -15.22 -12.20 9.42
CA LEU A 386 -13.91 -12.82 9.31
C LEU A 386 -13.63 -13.59 10.60
N ALA A 387 -13.35 -14.88 10.52
CA ALA A 387 -13.01 -15.71 11.68
C ALA A 387 -11.60 -16.28 11.54
N SER A 388 -10.90 -16.39 12.66
CA SER A 388 -9.56 -16.98 12.79
C SER A 388 -9.50 -17.90 14.02
N ALA A 389 -8.34 -18.50 14.28
CA ALA A 389 -8.11 -19.26 15.52
C ALA A 389 -8.21 -18.37 16.79
N GLY A 390 -7.95 -17.06 16.67
CA GLY A 390 -8.03 -16.10 17.76
C GLY A 390 -9.47 -15.69 18.11
N GLY A 391 -10.38 -15.65 17.14
CA GLY A 391 -11.77 -15.25 17.33
C GLY A 391 -12.46 -14.82 16.03
N THR A 392 -13.52 -14.03 16.17
CA THR A 392 -14.28 -13.47 15.04
C THR A 392 -14.22 -11.94 15.05
N VAL A 393 -14.02 -11.35 13.87
CA VAL A 393 -14.15 -9.93 13.60
C VAL A 393 -15.35 -9.73 12.69
N VAL A 394 -16.32 -8.94 13.16
CA VAL A 394 -17.47 -8.52 12.35
C VAL A 394 -17.16 -7.14 11.78
N PRO A 395 -17.26 -6.93 10.45
CA PRO A 395 -17.05 -5.62 9.85
C PRO A 395 -17.94 -4.53 10.50
N PRO A 396 -17.54 -3.25 10.46
CA PRO A 396 -18.37 -2.16 10.95
C PRO A 396 -19.73 -2.16 10.24
N ARG A 397 -20.82 -2.03 11.01
CA ARG A 397 -22.19 -2.02 10.44
C ARG A 397 -22.53 -0.67 9.81
N ASP A 398 -21.95 0.39 10.33
CA ASP A 398 -22.07 1.76 9.88
C ASP A 398 -20.78 2.52 10.21
N GLY A 399 -20.71 3.79 9.83
CA GLY A 399 -19.57 4.66 10.12
C GLY A 399 -19.64 5.39 11.46
N SER A 400 -20.41 4.88 12.43
CA SER A 400 -20.43 5.48 13.76
C SER A 400 -19.12 5.19 14.51
N PRO A 401 -18.65 6.13 15.34
CA PRO A 401 -17.48 5.89 16.19
C PRO A 401 -17.62 4.66 17.09
N ALA A 402 -18.82 4.36 17.58
CA ALA A 402 -19.07 3.20 18.44
C ALA A 402 -18.85 1.86 17.73
N GLU A 403 -19.27 1.75 16.46
CA GLU A 403 -19.02 0.56 15.64
C GLU A 403 -17.54 0.44 15.26
N GLY A 404 -16.87 1.55 14.95
CA GLY A 404 -15.41 1.59 14.74
C GLY A 404 -14.64 1.11 15.97
N GLU A 405 -14.97 1.63 17.15
CA GLU A 405 -14.36 1.22 18.43
C GLU A 405 -14.58 -0.27 18.75
N ARG A 406 -15.79 -0.78 18.49
CA ARG A 406 -16.09 -2.21 18.61
C ARG A 406 -15.21 -3.03 17.68
N PHE A 407 -15.11 -2.65 16.41
CA PHE A 407 -14.28 -3.35 15.43
C PHE A 407 -12.81 -3.40 15.87
N LEU A 408 -12.24 -2.27 16.29
CA LEU A 408 -10.85 -2.19 16.73
C LEU A 408 -10.58 -3.11 17.94
N ALA A 409 -11.51 -3.14 18.90
CA ALA A 409 -11.40 -4.05 20.06
C ALA A 409 -11.52 -5.53 19.66
N ASP A 410 -12.45 -5.87 18.76
CA ASP A 410 -12.62 -7.22 18.25
C ASP A 410 -11.40 -7.69 17.46
N ALA A 411 -10.87 -6.85 16.57
CA ALA A 411 -9.68 -7.12 15.78
C ALA A 411 -8.44 -7.32 16.67
N ALA A 412 -8.21 -6.42 17.65
CA ALA A 412 -7.10 -6.54 18.59
C ALA A 412 -7.12 -7.88 19.36
N ARG A 413 -8.31 -8.38 19.69
CA ARG A 413 -8.49 -9.67 20.39
C ARG A 413 -8.39 -10.88 19.45
N ALA A 414 -9.02 -10.82 18.29
CA ALA A 414 -9.18 -11.97 17.39
C ALA A 414 -7.99 -12.18 16.44
N LEU A 415 -7.16 -11.16 16.23
CA LEU A 415 -6.06 -11.18 15.26
C LEU A 415 -4.71 -10.96 15.97
N PRO A 416 -4.19 -11.96 16.71
CA PRO A 416 -3.16 -11.73 17.74
C PRO A 416 -1.76 -11.42 17.21
N ASP A 417 -1.44 -11.69 15.94
CA ASP A 417 -0.11 -11.52 15.36
C ASP A 417 -0.17 -10.89 13.97
N ALA A 418 1.01 -10.60 13.39
CA ALA A 418 1.13 -9.95 12.10
C ALA A 418 0.36 -10.68 10.99
N ALA A 419 0.45 -12.01 10.94
CA ALA A 419 -0.21 -12.79 9.89
C ALA A 419 -1.74 -12.78 10.02
N HIS A 420 -2.24 -12.76 11.25
CA HIS A 420 -3.67 -12.64 11.50
C HIS A 420 -4.18 -11.22 11.23
N LEU A 421 -3.42 -10.18 11.62
CA LEU A 421 -3.77 -8.79 11.33
C LEU A 421 -3.87 -8.57 9.82
N ASP A 422 -2.95 -9.16 9.06
CA ASP A 422 -2.90 -9.11 7.60
C ASP A 422 -4.21 -9.55 6.91
N LEU A 423 -5.01 -10.42 7.57
CA LEU A 423 -6.32 -10.82 7.05
C LEU A 423 -7.28 -9.62 6.87
N VAL A 424 -7.09 -8.53 7.60
CA VAL A 424 -7.83 -7.28 7.38
C VAL A 424 -7.49 -6.72 6.00
N GLY A 425 -6.21 -6.57 5.67
CA GLY A 425 -5.75 -6.13 4.35
C GLY A 425 -6.13 -7.09 3.22
N GLN A 426 -6.17 -8.40 3.47
CA GLN A 426 -6.52 -9.40 2.44
C GLN A 426 -8.01 -9.44 2.10
N HIS A 427 -8.88 -9.21 3.09
CA HIS A 427 -10.30 -9.58 2.97
C HIS A 427 -11.28 -8.48 3.36
N LEU A 428 -10.87 -7.56 4.25
CA LEU A 428 -11.75 -6.52 4.76
C LEU A 428 -11.45 -5.17 4.12
N LEU A 429 -10.22 -4.88 3.70
CA LEU A 429 -9.88 -3.65 3.01
C LEU A 429 -9.78 -3.86 1.49
N ARG A 430 -10.40 -2.95 0.73
CA ARG A 430 -10.13 -2.78 -0.69
C ARG A 430 -9.23 -1.56 -0.88
N TYR A 431 -8.06 -1.78 -1.46
CA TYR A 431 -7.20 -0.68 -1.90
C TYR A 431 -7.94 0.16 -2.94
N VAL A 432 -7.97 1.47 -2.73
CA VAL A 432 -8.44 2.45 -3.70
C VAL A 432 -7.54 3.68 -3.65
N TYR A 433 -7.48 4.41 -4.75
CA TYR A 433 -6.84 5.71 -4.77
C TYR A 433 -7.67 6.77 -4.05
N ASP A 434 -7.00 7.70 -3.41
CA ASP A 434 -7.61 8.80 -2.67
C ASP A 434 -8.45 9.72 -3.54
N SER A 435 -9.39 10.39 -2.88
CA SER A 435 -10.17 11.43 -3.52
C SER A 435 -9.25 12.51 -4.12
N PRO A 436 -9.48 12.94 -5.37
CA PRO A 436 -8.80 14.11 -5.93
C PRO A 436 -9.24 15.43 -5.29
N ASP A 437 -10.26 15.41 -4.43
CA ASP A 437 -10.80 16.58 -3.73
C ASP A 437 -10.76 16.33 -2.20
N PRO A 438 -9.91 17.05 -1.44
CA PRO A 438 -9.79 16.91 0.01
C PRO A 438 -11.08 17.28 0.77
N ARG A 439 -12.01 18.00 0.14
CA ARG A 439 -13.33 18.33 0.73
C ARG A 439 -14.28 17.13 0.69
N LEU A 440 -13.99 16.14 -0.15
CA LEU A 440 -14.79 14.93 -0.38
C LEU A 440 -13.94 13.68 -0.10
N PRO A 441 -13.44 13.46 1.11
CA PRO A 441 -12.45 12.41 1.42
C PRO A 441 -12.95 10.98 1.17
N THR A 442 -14.25 10.78 0.98
CA THR A 442 -14.87 9.49 0.69
C THR A 442 -15.08 9.24 -0.82
N LEU A 443 -14.75 10.19 -1.68
CA LEU A 443 -14.75 9.98 -3.13
C LEU A 443 -13.61 9.02 -3.50
N ILE A 444 -13.87 8.11 -4.44
CA ILE A 444 -12.91 7.12 -4.88
C ILE A 444 -12.17 7.68 -6.10
N GLY A 445 -10.86 7.87 -5.97
CA GLY A 445 -9.99 8.27 -7.07
C GLY A 445 -9.66 7.12 -8.02
N ASN A 446 -8.76 7.39 -8.95
CA ASN A 446 -8.16 6.40 -9.82
C ASN A 446 -6.69 6.77 -10.13
N LYS A 447 -5.98 5.91 -10.86
CA LYS A 447 -4.55 6.07 -11.15
C LYS A 447 -4.17 7.46 -11.70
N THR A 448 -5.04 8.08 -12.51
CA THR A 448 -4.80 9.37 -13.18
C THR A 448 -5.51 10.55 -12.52
N VAL A 449 -6.46 10.30 -11.62
CA VAL A 449 -7.24 11.32 -10.93
C VAL A 449 -7.37 10.91 -9.46
N LYS A 450 -6.35 11.28 -8.68
CA LYS A 450 -6.19 10.97 -7.26
C LYS A 450 -5.68 12.20 -6.50
N GLY A 451 -5.93 12.22 -5.21
CA GLY A 451 -5.30 13.15 -4.28
C GLY A 451 -4.30 12.42 -3.39
N ASP A 452 -3.98 13.06 -2.27
CA ASP A 452 -3.16 12.51 -1.20
C ASP A 452 -3.89 12.86 0.12
N ILE A 453 -4.76 11.95 0.57
CA ILE A 453 -5.66 12.17 1.71
C ILE A 453 -5.63 10.95 2.60
N HIS A 454 -5.04 11.12 3.77
CA HIS A 454 -4.96 10.08 4.76
C HIS A 454 -6.21 10.16 5.64
N GLN A 455 -6.85 9.04 5.89
CA GLN A 455 -7.96 8.89 6.80
C GLN A 455 -7.44 8.41 8.15
N THR A 456 -8.10 8.82 9.22
CA THR A 456 -7.85 8.20 10.52
C THR A 456 -8.39 6.77 10.54
N ALA A 457 -7.93 5.91 11.43
CA ALA A 457 -8.47 4.54 11.53
C ALA A 457 -10.01 4.50 11.64
N LEU A 458 -10.61 5.42 12.39
CA LEU A 458 -12.08 5.52 12.50
C LEU A 458 -12.73 6.04 11.21
N GLN A 459 -12.09 6.95 10.47
CA GLN A 459 -12.58 7.42 9.17
C GLN A 459 -12.48 6.31 8.11
N THR A 460 -11.39 5.54 8.08
CA THR A 460 -11.24 4.35 7.23
C THR A 460 -12.34 3.33 7.52
N LEU A 461 -12.60 3.03 8.80
CA LEU A 461 -13.69 2.15 9.21
C LEU A 461 -15.07 2.70 8.83
N ALA A 462 -15.24 4.03 8.82
CA ALA A 462 -16.48 4.68 8.41
C ALA A 462 -16.78 4.57 6.91
N THR A 463 -15.81 4.13 6.10
CA THR A 463 -16.05 3.83 4.67
C THR A 463 -16.70 2.47 4.42
N ALA A 464 -16.96 1.68 5.48
CA ALA A 464 -17.50 0.34 5.39
C ALA A 464 -18.74 0.26 4.50
N SER A 465 -18.66 -0.59 3.47
CA SER A 465 -19.71 -0.84 2.48
C SER A 465 -19.76 -2.33 2.18
N GLY A 466 -20.91 -2.97 2.42
CA GLY A 466 -21.08 -4.43 2.27
C GLY A 466 -20.01 -5.24 3.00
N GLY A 467 -19.62 -4.79 4.21
CA GLY A 467 -18.62 -5.44 5.05
C GLY A 467 -17.16 -5.28 4.63
N MET A 468 -16.88 -4.46 3.60
CA MET A 468 -15.52 -4.07 3.24
C MET A 468 -15.30 -2.58 3.52
N ILE A 469 -14.13 -2.25 4.03
CA ILE A 469 -13.63 -0.88 4.13
C ILE A 469 -12.77 -0.58 2.90
N ARG A 470 -12.53 0.70 2.65
CA ARG A 470 -11.60 1.16 1.61
C ARG A 470 -10.63 2.16 2.19
N GLY A 471 -9.47 2.21 1.57
CA GLY A 471 -8.39 3.11 1.89
C GLY A 471 -7.17 2.76 1.05
N ASP A 472 -6.15 3.56 1.15
CA ASP A 472 -4.88 3.40 0.46
C ASP A 472 -3.83 2.73 1.39
N CYS A 473 -2.53 3.01 1.15
CA CYS A 473 -1.47 2.48 1.99
C CYS A 473 -1.41 3.12 3.38
N ASP A 474 -1.63 4.42 3.46
CA ASP A 474 -1.57 5.17 4.71
C ASP A 474 -2.73 4.81 5.63
N ASP A 475 -3.93 4.69 5.06
CA ASP A 475 -5.16 4.30 5.78
C ASP A 475 -5.04 2.91 6.42
N LEU A 476 -4.54 1.94 5.64
CA LEU A 476 -4.37 0.57 6.11
C LEU A 476 -3.27 0.51 7.19
N ALA A 477 -2.16 1.24 6.99
CA ALA A 477 -1.07 1.31 7.96
C ALA A 477 -1.55 1.93 9.30
N GLU A 478 -2.32 3.02 9.26
CA GLU A 478 -2.89 3.63 10.46
C GLU A 478 -3.88 2.70 11.18
N LEU A 479 -4.71 1.98 10.42
CA LEU A 479 -5.61 0.98 10.99
C LEU A 479 -4.83 -0.14 11.71
N TYR A 480 -3.74 -0.62 11.11
CA TYR A 480 -2.87 -1.60 11.73
C TYR A 480 -2.15 -1.06 12.98
N GLU A 481 -1.62 0.16 12.92
CA GLU A 481 -1.01 0.85 14.06
C GLU A 481 -2.00 0.89 15.23
N THR A 482 -3.22 1.36 14.99
CA THR A 482 -4.27 1.48 16.02
C THR A 482 -4.64 0.12 16.64
N ILE A 483 -4.72 -0.95 15.84
CA ILE A 483 -5.03 -2.29 16.35
C ILE A 483 -3.83 -2.86 17.13
N ALA A 484 -2.61 -2.69 16.63
CA ALA A 484 -1.39 -3.19 17.28
C ALA A 484 -1.10 -2.48 18.62
N GLU A 485 -1.34 -1.17 18.72
CA GLU A 485 -1.24 -0.45 19.99
C GLU A 485 -2.22 -0.97 21.04
N ARG A 486 -3.45 -1.31 20.64
CA ARG A 486 -4.44 -1.97 21.53
C ARG A 486 -4.00 -3.36 21.98
N GLN A 487 -3.10 -4.00 21.25
CA GLN A 487 -2.45 -5.25 21.63
C GLN A 487 -1.22 -5.04 22.52
N GLY A 488 -0.91 -3.79 22.87
CA GLY A 488 0.23 -3.43 23.72
C GLY A 488 1.56 -3.37 22.97
N ARG A 489 1.54 -3.23 21.64
CA ARG A 489 2.75 -3.08 20.82
C ARG A 489 3.10 -1.62 20.63
N THR A 490 4.39 -1.33 20.51
CA THR A 490 4.91 -0.02 20.10
C THR A 490 4.99 0.00 18.58
N ALA A 491 3.83 0.17 17.95
CA ALA A 491 3.68 0.25 16.50
C ALA A 491 3.74 1.70 16.03
N HIS A 492 4.26 1.90 14.82
CA HIS A 492 4.36 3.20 14.17
C HIS A 492 4.04 3.04 12.69
N VAL A 493 3.40 4.04 12.08
CA VAL A 493 3.39 4.15 10.62
C VAL A 493 4.70 4.76 10.15
N ILE A 494 5.39 4.05 9.25
CA ILE A 494 6.66 4.47 8.66
C ILE A 494 6.50 4.74 7.17
N GLY A 495 7.27 5.71 6.69
CA GLY A 495 7.49 5.93 5.27
C GLY A 495 8.58 4.99 4.78
N VAL A 496 8.25 4.15 3.81
CA VAL A 496 9.19 3.36 3.02
C VAL A 496 9.15 3.88 1.57
N PRO A 497 10.15 3.58 0.71
CA PRO A 497 10.19 4.02 -0.68
C PRO A 497 8.87 3.97 -1.45
N GLY A 498 8.24 5.13 -1.62
CA GLY A 498 6.99 5.28 -2.38
C GLY A 498 5.78 4.58 -1.76
N HIS A 499 5.80 4.28 -0.45
CA HIS A 499 4.77 3.49 0.21
C HIS A 499 4.73 3.71 1.73
N ALA A 500 3.55 3.59 2.35
CA ALA A 500 3.38 3.66 3.81
C ALA A 500 3.12 2.28 4.42
N ALA A 501 3.72 2.00 5.58
CA ALA A 501 3.56 0.72 6.25
C ALA A 501 3.49 0.86 7.77
N CYS A 502 2.75 -0.03 8.42
CA CYS A 502 2.80 -0.17 9.87
C CYS A 502 3.97 -1.08 10.25
N ALA A 503 4.80 -0.64 11.19
CA ALA A 503 5.93 -1.38 11.69
C ALA A 503 5.94 -1.45 13.22
N TRP A 504 6.41 -2.57 13.77
CA TRP A 504 6.81 -2.66 15.18
C TRP A 504 7.95 -3.67 15.35
N ALA A 505 8.62 -3.61 16.49
CA ALA A 505 9.69 -4.54 16.83
C ALA A 505 9.40 -5.30 18.12
N GLU A 506 9.80 -6.56 18.16
CA GLU A 506 9.72 -7.42 19.34
C GLU A 506 11.04 -8.16 19.54
N LYS A 507 11.56 -8.19 20.77
CA LYS A 507 12.68 -9.05 21.11
C LYS A 507 12.18 -10.45 21.43
N ARG A 508 12.55 -11.45 20.63
CA ARG A 508 12.20 -12.86 20.83
C ARG A 508 13.47 -13.70 20.94
N ALA A 509 13.64 -14.37 22.07
CA ALA A 509 14.89 -15.05 22.41
C ALA A 509 16.11 -14.11 22.25
N ASP A 510 17.09 -14.48 21.43
CA ASP A 510 18.32 -13.72 21.22
C ASP A 510 18.28 -12.77 20.00
N SER A 511 17.11 -12.59 19.38
CA SER A 511 16.95 -11.73 18.19
C SER A 511 15.81 -10.72 18.31
N TRP A 512 15.99 -9.60 17.63
CA TRP A 512 14.96 -8.61 17.33
C TRP A 512 14.23 -8.98 16.06
N HIS A 513 12.91 -9.02 16.15
CA HIS A 513 11.99 -9.28 15.05
C HIS A 513 11.26 -7.98 14.71
N VAL A 514 11.41 -7.51 13.47
CA VAL A 514 10.69 -6.37 12.93
C VAL A 514 9.59 -6.90 12.03
N PHE A 515 8.35 -6.50 12.31
CA PHE A 515 7.18 -6.85 11.51
C PHE A 515 6.78 -5.64 10.68
N ILE A 516 6.44 -5.87 9.42
CA ILE A 516 5.92 -4.85 8.50
C ILE A 516 4.56 -5.32 7.97
N LEU A 517 3.52 -4.51 8.19
CA LEU A 517 2.19 -4.67 7.61
C LEU A 517 1.90 -3.53 6.63
N GLN A 518 1.41 -3.88 5.44
CA GLN A 518 1.30 -2.98 4.29
C GLN A 518 0.18 -3.45 3.34
N THR A 519 0.04 -2.82 2.17
CA THR A 519 -0.90 -3.24 1.10
C THR A 519 -0.35 -4.42 0.29
N GLY A 520 0.23 -5.38 0.99
CA GLY A 520 0.87 -6.58 0.48
C GLY A 520 1.11 -7.58 1.62
N PRO A 521 1.84 -8.67 1.37
CA PRO A 521 2.15 -9.67 2.40
C PRO A 521 2.75 -9.08 3.67
N ALA A 522 2.32 -9.56 4.83
CA ALA A 522 3.01 -9.33 6.09
C ALA A 522 4.45 -9.88 6.04
N LEU A 523 5.42 -9.04 6.42
CA LEU A 523 6.85 -9.36 6.37
C LEU A 523 7.45 -9.44 7.78
N GLU A 524 8.45 -10.30 7.93
CA GLU A 524 9.22 -10.46 9.16
C GLU A 524 10.72 -10.43 8.86
N PHE A 525 11.43 -9.57 9.57
CA PHE A 525 12.88 -9.46 9.52
C PHE A 525 13.44 -9.74 10.90
N ALA A 526 14.50 -10.55 10.96
CA ALA A 526 15.14 -10.90 12.23
C ALA A 526 16.65 -10.64 12.17
N ASP A 527 17.19 -10.12 13.27
CA ASP A 527 18.62 -9.98 13.51
C ASP A 527 18.91 -9.94 15.01
N ALA A 528 20.16 -10.16 15.43
CA ALA A 528 20.56 -10.02 16.84
C ALA A 528 20.52 -8.55 17.29
N ASP A 529 20.68 -7.61 16.35
CA ASP A 529 20.63 -6.17 16.59
C ASP A 529 19.40 -5.52 15.92
N LEU A 530 18.71 -4.66 16.66
CA LEU A 530 17.48 -4.01 16.17
C LEU A 530 17.73 -3.13 14.94
N LYS A 531 18.85 -2.39 14.91
CA LYS A 531 19.18 -1.53 13.77
C LYS A 531 19.41 -2.35 12.51
N GLN A 532 20.08 -3.50 12.63
CA GLN A 532 20.28 -4.41 11.51
C GLN A 532 18.95 -5.02 11.02
N SER A 533 18.05 -5.39 11.92
CA SER A 533 16.73 -5.91 11.56
C SER A 533 15.89 -4.86 10.82
N LEU A 534 15.83 -3.62 11.32
CA LEU A 534 15.19 -2.48 10.66
C LEU A 534 15.86 -2.15 9.32
N GLY A 535 17.18 -2.22 9.25
CA GLY A 535 17.93 -2.00 8.02
C GLY A 535 17.60 -3.03 6.93
N LYS A 536 17.40 -4.30 7.29
CA LYS A 536 16.90 -5.34 6.37
C LYS A 536 15.48 -5.04 5.90
N ALA A 537 14.62 -4.58 6.81
CA ALA A 537 13.24 -4.23 6.49
C ALA A 537 13.17 -3.06 5.50
N TYR A 538 13.93 -2.00 5.74
CA TYR A 538 13.96 -0.81 4.88
C TYR A 538 14.53 -1.11 3.49
N LYS A 539 15.68 -1.80 3.43
CA LYS A 539 16.33 -2.18 2.16
C LYS A 539 15.57 -3.22 1.34
N HIS A 540 14.55 -3.86 1.93
CA HIS A 540 13.65 -4.73 1.16
C HIS A 540 12.84 -3.94 0.11
N PHE A 541 12.50 -2.69 0.40
CA PHE A 541 11.71 -1.82 -0.47
C PHE A 541 12.55 -1.11 -1.53
N ASP A 542 13.75 -0.65 -1.15
CA ASP A 542 14.72 -0.07 -2.08
C ASP A 542 16.14 -0.32 -1.56
N GLU A 543 16.91 -1.17 -2.25
CA GLU A 543 18.28 -1.50 -1.83
C GLU A 543 19.24 -0.31 -1.99
N SER A 544 18.90 0.71 -2.80
CA SER A 544 19.74 1.91 -2.91
C SER A 544 19.46 2.96 -1.87
N GLU A 545 18.28 2.93 -1.23
CA GLU A 545 17.98 3.97 -0.28
C GLU A 545 18.91 3.87 0.93
N THR A 546 19.42 5.04 1.32
CA THR A 546 20.31 5.18 2.46
C THR A 546 19.53 4.88 3.75
N PHE A 547 19.83 3.77 4.42
CA PHE A 547 19.28 3.48 5.74
C PHE A 547 20.10 4.17 6.83
N ASP A 548 19.44 5.04 7.60
CA ASP A 548 20.00 5.65 8.81
C ASP A 548 19.15 5.28 10.03
N PRO A 549 19.66 4.44 10.95
CA PRO A 549 18.90 4.04 12.13
C PRO A 549 18.59 5.21 13.07
N ASN A 550 19.25 6.37 12.93
CA ASN A 550 18.98 7.56 13.73
C ASN A 550 18.07 8.58 13.03
N GLY A 551 17.45 8.22 11.91
CA GLY A 551 16.61 9.10 11.11
C GLY A 551 15.57 8.35 10.27
N LEU A 552 14.85 7.42 10.89
CA LEU A 552 13.78 6.65 10.25
C LEU A 552 12.58 7.56 9.95
N GLY A 553 12.03 7.47 8.75
CA GLY A 553 10.82 8.19 8.37
C GLY A 553 9.59 7.64 9.07
N LEU A 554 9.07 8.35 10.07
CA LEU A 554 7.78 8.09 10.72
C LEU A 554 6.74 9.07 10.17
N LEU A 555 5.56 8.58 9.83
CA LEU A 555 4.46 9.39 9.33
C LEU A 555 3.54 9.74 10.51
N LEU A 556 3.53 11.00 10.96
CA LEU A 556 2.76 11.45 12.13
C LEU A 556 1.74 12.52 11.74
N ARG A 557 0.65 12.56 12.51
CA ARG A 557 -0.43 13.55 12.43
C ARG A 557 -0.67 14.15 13.81
N PHE A 558 -0.78 15.48 13.91
CA PHE A 558 -0.91 16.17 15.21
C PHE A 558 -2.19 16.96 15.37
N THR A 559 -2.89 17.28 14.28
CA THR A 559 -4.18 17.97 14.29
C THR A 559 -5.16 17.27 13.35
N ASP A 560 -6.28 17.91 13.00
CA ASP A 560 -7.26 17.40 12.03
C ASP A 560 -6.76 17.51 10.56
N GLU A 561 -5.46 17.32 10.34
CA GLU A 561 -4.82 17.36 9.03
C GLU A 561 -5.28 16.19 8.16
N ASN A 562 -5.58 16.49 6.89
CA ASN A 562 -5.94 15.49 5.89
C ASN A 562 -4.74 14.64 5.41
N GLN A 563 -3.52 14.90 5.87
CA GLN A 563 -2.30 14.19 5.49
C GLN A 563 -1.41 13.94 6.72
N ARG A 564 -0.52 12.93 6.65
CA ARG A 564 0.54 12.73 7.64
C ARG A 564 1.82 13.42 7.19
N GLY A 565 2.51 14.08 8.11
CA GLY A 565 3.86 14.60 7.87
C GLY A 565 4.91 13.51 8.08
N SER A 566 5.96 13.50 7.26
CA SER A 566 7.13 12.65 7.48
C SER A 566 8.11 13.29 8.47
N TRP A 567 8.49 12.56 9.50
CA TRP A 567 9.41 12.96 10.57
C TRP A 567 10.56 11.97 10.69
N ARG A 568 11.78 12.43 10.94
CA ARG A 568 12.95 11.55 11.07
C ARG A 568 13.24 11.27 12.53
N LEU A 569 12.99 10.04 12.98
CA LEU A 569 13.16 9.64 14.39
C LEU A 569 14.13 8.47 14.54
N SER A 570 14.73 8.35 15.73
CA SER A 570 15.65 7.25 16.06
C SER A 570 14.93 5.90 16.11
N TYR A 571 15.62 4.82 15.72
CA TYR A 571 15.17 3.43 15.88
C TYR A 571 14.70 3.10 17.30
N ARG A 572 15.19 3.83 18.31
CA ARG A 572 14.79 3.67 19.72
C ARG A 572 13.29 3.82 19.94
N VAL A 573 12.56 4.52 19.07
CA VAL A 573 11.09 4.62 19.16
C VAL A 573 10.40 3.25 19.05
N PHE A 574 11.08 2.22 18.51
CA PHE A 574 10.59 0.84 18.47
C PHE A 574 10.95 0.01 19.70
N GLU A 575 11.95 0.42 20.48
CA GLU A 575 12.45 -0.31 21.65
C GLU A 575 11.93 0.27 22.97
N ASP A 576 11.77 1.59 23.05
CA ASP A 576 11.53 2.34 24.28
C ASP A 576 10.27 3.21 24.13
N PRO A 577 9.11 2.78 24.69
CA PRO A 577 7.86 3.52 24.60
C PRO A 577 7.89 4.90 25.24
N GLU A 578 8.70 5.09 26.29
CA GLU A 578 8.83 6.41 26.94
C GLU A 578 9.62 7.36 26.04
N TYR A 579 10.72 6.88 25.46
CA TYR A 579 11.47 7.63 24.46
C TYR A 579 10.60 8.00 23.25
N ALA A 580 9.83 7.04 22.72
CA ALA A 580 8.89 7.28 21.62
C ALA A 580 7.90 8.40 21.94
N ARG A 581 7.29 8.36 23.13
CA ARG A 581 6.37 9.40 23.60
C ARG A 581 7.03 10.78 23.67
N ILE A 582 8.25 10.87 24.19
CA ILE A 582 9.00 12.14 24.29
C ILE A 582 9.31 12.68 22.90
N MET A 583 9.80 11.83 21.99
CA MET A 583 10.18 12.26 20.65
C MET A 583 8.97 12.68 19.80
N ILE A 584 7.84 11.97 19.90
CA ILE A 584 6.58 12.37 19.25
C ILE A 584 6.09 13.72 19.81
N ASP A 585 6.23 13.95 21.12
CA ASP A 585 5.90 15.24 21.74
C ASP A 585 6.86 16.39 21.34
N VAL A 586 8.09 16.07 20.94
CA VAL A 586 9.03 17.03 20.31
C VAL A 586 8.61 17.31 18.86
N GLN A 587 8.24 16.29 18.08
CA GLN A 587 7.71 16.47 16.72
C GLN A 587 6.39 17.27 16.71
N LYS A 588 5.59 17.16 17.77
CA LYS A 588 4.44 18.03 17.97
C LYS A 588 4.87 19.50 18.10
N ASP A 589 5.90 19.81 18.89
CA ASP A 589 6.42 21.18 18.99
C ASP A 589 6.97 21.67 17.64
N TRP A 590 7.59 20.79 16.85
CA TRP A 590 7.98 21.13 15.47
C TRP A 590 6.79 21.52 14.61
N HIS A 591 5.73 20.71 14.65
CA HIS A 591 4.51 20.95 13.87
C HIS A 591 3.86 22.30 14.21
N PHE A 592 3.80 22.67 15.50
CA PHE A 592 3.30 23.97 15.97
C PHE A 592 4.34 25.11 15.92
N SER A 593 5.58 24.82 15.50
CA SER A 593 6.71 25.75 15.50
C SER A 593 6.99 26.38 16.89
N THR A 594 6.74 25.63 17.97
CA THR A 594 7.06 26.00 19.36
C THR A 594 8.43 25.45 19.76
N TYR A 595 9.45 25.83 18.98
CA TYR A 595 10.80 25.27 19.03
C TYR A 595 11.48 25.45 20.40
N GLN A 596 11.17 26.49 21.16
CA GLN A 596 11.69 26.68 22.52
C GLN A 596 11.40 25.46 23.41
N ARG A 597 10.17 24.91 23.32
CA ARG A 597 9.76 23.75 24.10
C ARG A 597 10.45 22.49 23.64
N GLY A 598 10.54 22.30 22.32
CA GLY A 598 11.30 21.21 21.72
C GLY A 598 12.75 21.21 22.20
N ILE A 599 13.42 22.38 22.15
CA ILE A 599 14.79 22.57 22.63
C ILE A 599 14.91 22.24 24.12
N ALA A 600 14.00 22.74 24.95
CA ALA A 600 14.00 22.49 26.39
C ALA A 600 13.79 21.00 26.72
N LYS A 601 12.87 20.32 26.03
CA LYS A 601 12.61 18.87 26.16
C LYS A 601 13.85 18.07 25.79
N MET A 602 14.48 18.35 24.64
CA MET A 602 15.67 17.64 24.19
C MET A 602 16.86 17.84 25.11
N ARG A 603 17.10 19.08 25.57
CA ARG A 603 18.15 19.34 26.57
C ARG A 603 17.91 18.58 27.86
N LYS A 604 16.68 18.60 28.38
CA LYS A 604 16.31 17.85 29.58
C LYS A 604 16.50 16.34 29.40
N LEU A 605 16.15 15.79 28.24
CA LEU A 605 16.36 14.37 27.93
C LEU A 605 17.84 14.03 27.96
N ILE A 606 18.68 14.78 27.25
CA ILE A 606 20.14 14.61 27.21
C ILE A 606 20.75 14.71 28.62
N GLU A 607 20.31 15.67 29.43
CA GLU A 607 20.79 15.90 30.79
C GLU A 607 20.26 14.87 31.80
N SER A 608 19.25 14.06 31.43
CA SER A 608 18.54 13.19 32.38
C SER A 608 19.41 12.06 32.94
N ASN A 609 20.31 11.50 32.13
CA ASN A 609 21.24 10.45 32.55
C ASN A 609 22.38 10.24 31.52
N PRO A 610 23.47 9.53 31.88
CA PRO A 610 24.58 9.27 30.98
C PRO A 610 24.25 8.46 29.72
N LYS A 611 23.19 7.63 29.73
CA LYS A 611 22.74 6.90 28.54
C LYS A 611 22.24 7.92 27.50
N GLU A 612 21.32 8.80 27.86
CA GLU A 612 20.78 9.81 26.93
C GLU A 612 21.82 10.81 26.44
N ALA A 613 22.84 11.11 27.26
CA ALA A 613 23.97 11.95 26.87
C ALA A 613 24.95 11.27 25.89
N ALA A 614 24.84 9.94 25.71
CA ALA A 614 25.64 9.17 24.75
C ALA A 614 24.86 8.88 23.45
N GLU A 615 23.62 9.36 23.32
CA GLU A 615 22.73 9.02 22.21
C GLU A 615 22.82 10.06 21.09
N THR A 616 23.41 9.66 19.97
CA THR A 616 23.58 10.47 18.75
C THR A 616 22.30 11.20 18.33
N ALA A 617 21.18 10.48 18.25
CA ALA A 617 19.93 11.02 17.72
C ALA A 617 19.41 12.22 18.52
N ASN A 618 19.65 12.25 19.84
CA ASN A 618 19.21 13.34 20.69
C ASN A 618 19.89 14.67 20.33
N PHE A 619 21.20 14.61 20.02
CA PHE A 619 21.96 15.79 19.62
C PHE A 619 21.65 16.23 18.19
N ARG A 620 21.39 15.29 17.28
CA ARG A 620 20.97 15.60 15.92
C ARG A 620 19.60 16.29 15.89
N GLU A 621 18.63 15.79 16.66
CA GLU A 621 17.32 16.42 16.81
C GLU A 621 17.45 17.85 17.33
N LEU A 622 18.27 18.04 18.37
CA LEU A 622 18.54 19.36 18.94
C LEU A 622 19.21 20.30 17.94
N SER A 623 20.14 19.80 17.11
CA SER A 623 20.73 20.56 16.00
C SER A 623 19.65 21.05 15.03
N GLY A 624 18.75 20.15 14.63
CA GLY A 624 17.60 20.47 13.78
C GLY A 624 16.79 21.65 14.33
N LEU A 625 16.38 21.56 15.60
CA LEU A 625 15.60 22.61 16.29
C LEU A 625 16.32 23.97 16.29
N TYR A 626 17.64 23.99 16.50
CA TYR A 626 18.42 25.23 16.45
C TYR A 626 18.51 25.78 15.02
N SER A 627 18.61 24.93 13.99
CA SER A 627 18.67 25.40 12.60
C SER A 627 17.37 26.13 12.18
N PHE A 628 16.21 25.64 12.60
CA PHE A 628 14.90 26.28 12.32
C PHE A 628 14.63 27.57 13.08
N THR A 629 15.48 27.92 14.04
CA THR A 629 15.42 29.20 14.78
C THR A 629 16.53 30.16 14.36
N GLY A 630 17.30 29.82 13.30
CA GLY A 630 18.41 30.65 12.79
C GLY A 630 19.71 30.54 13.59
N GLN A 631 19.74 29.76 14.67
CA GLN A 631 20.90 29.60 15.54
C GLN A 631 21.91 28.57 14.97
N TYR A 632 22.34 28.78 13.73
CA TYR A 632 23.15 27.82 12.96
C TYR A 632 24.50 27.48 13.61
N ALA A 633 25.08 28.40 14.39
CA ALA A 633 26.29 28.12 15.14
C ALA A 633 26.09 27.03 16.19
N LEU A 634 24.95 27.05 16.90
CA LEU A 634 24.56 26.01 17.86
C LEU A 634 24.14 24.73 17.14
N ALA A 635 23.43 24.84 16.02
CA ALA A 635 23.11 23.69 15.18
C ALA A 635 24.38 22.94 14.79
N ALA A 636 25.36 23.62 14.20
CA ALA A 636 26.66 23.03 13.85
C ALA A 636 27.41 22.44 15.05
N GLU A 637 27.36 23.07 16.23
CA GLU A 637 28.00 22.54 17.44
C GLU A 637 27.36 21.22 17.91
N TYR A 638 26.04 21.18 18.04
CA TYR A 638 25.33 19.99 18.50
C TYR A 638 25.38 18.88 17.46
N HIS A 639 25.39 19.22 16.17
CA HIS A 639 25.57 18.26 15.10
C HIS A 639 26.97 17.62 15.12
N GLN A 640 28.01 18.41 15.40
CA GLN A 640 29.37 17.88 15.59
C GLN A 640 29.43 16.93 16.78
N LYS A 641 28.77 17.24 17.91
CA LYS A 641 28.69 16.31 19.05
C LYS A 641 28.02 14.98 18.66
N ALA A 642 26.97 15.06 17.84
CA ALA A 642 26.29 13.88 17.34
C ALA A 642 27.21 13.02 16.43
N ILE A 643 28.03 13.66 15.58
CA ILE A 643 29.06 13.00 14.77
C ILE A 643 30.11 12.33 15.67
N ASP A 644 30.59 13.03 16.69
CA ASP A 644 31.62 12.53 17.61
C ASP A 644 31.16 11.27 18.36
N LEU A 645 29.87 11.19 18.73
CA LEU A 645 29.25 10.01 19.35
C LEU A 645 29.04 8.84 18.36
N THR A 646 29.06 9.12 17.07
CA THR A 646 28.85 8.14 15.97
C THR A 646 30.16 7.64 15.39
N ALA A 647 31.30 7.94 16.04
CA ALA A 647 32.63 7.69 15.49
C ALA A 647 32.88 6.23 15.08
N ASP A 648 32.22 5.25 15.71
CA ASP A 648 32.37 3.83 15.39
C ASP A 648 31.53 3.38 14.18
N ASP A 649 30.47 4.13 13.83
CA ASP A 649 29.69 3.93 12.61
C ASP A 649 30.10 4.94 11.54
N LYS A 650 31.13 4.56 10.79
CA LYS A 650 31.69 5.40 9.72
C LYS A 650 30.68 5.75 8.62
N LEU A 651 29.63 4.95 8.44
CA LEU A 651 28.65 5.20 7.41
C LEU A 651 27.62 6.23 7.89
N SER A 652 27.08 6.07 9.10
CA SER A 652 26.20 7.08 9.70
C SER A 652 26.90 8.43 9.88
N SER A 653 28.16 8.43 10.36
CA SER A 653 28.97 9.65 10.49
C SER A 653 29.11 10.40 9.16
N LEU A 654 29.30 9.67 8.05
CA LEU A 654 29.45 10.26 6.72
C LEU A 654 28.18 11.02 6.30
N TYR A 655 26.99 10.45 6.52
CA TYR A 655 25.73 11.15 6.20
C TYR A 655 25.55 12.41 7.05
N MET A 656 25.91 12.32 8.33
CA MET A 656 25.81 13.46 9.25
C MET A 656 26.79 14.58 8.86
N ASP A 657 27.97 14.27 8.34
CA ASP A 657 28.91 15.27 7.82
C ASP A 657 28.31 16.06 6.64
N VAL A 658 27.47 15.44 5.80
CA VAL A 658 26.76 16.15 4.71
C VAL A 658 25.81 17.22 5.26
N GLU A 659 25.07 16.90 6.32
CA GLU A 659 24.17 17.85 7.01
C GLU A 659 24.98 18.95 7.74
N LEU A 660 26.10 18.58 8.38
CA LEU A 660 27.00 19.52 9.05
C LEU A 660 27.50 20.62 8.09
N ILE A 661 27.83 20.26 6.84
CA ILE A 661 28.31 21.20 5.83
C ILE A 661 27.28 22.32 5.61
N GLY A 662 25.99 21.99 5.49
CA GLY A 662 24.92 22.97 5.35
C GLY A 662 24.84 23.90 6.57
N HIS A 663 24.80 23.33 7.78
CA HIS A 663 24.79 24.12 9.02
C HIS A 663 26.02 25.05 9.15
N LEU A 664 27.20 24.59 8.71
CA LEU A 664 28.41 25.40 8.72
C LEU A 664 28.34 26.56 7.72
N PHE A 665 27.81 26.34 6.50
CA PHE A 665 27.59 27.44 5.55
C PHE A 665 26.59 28.47 6.09
N ASP A 666 25.45 28.01 6.61
CA ASP A 666 24.43 28.87 7.20
C ASP A 666 24.95 29.66 8.41
N ALA A 667 25.87 29.08 9.18
CA ALA A 667 26.56 29.74 10.29
C ALA A 667 27.68 30.71 9.85
N GLY A 668 27.86 30.94 8.54
CA GLY A 668 28.93 31.77 7.99
C GLY A 668 30.34 31.16 8.12
N LYS A 669 30.44 29.86 8.40
CA LYS A 669 31.70 29.10 8.57
C LYS A 669 32.13 28.38 7.28
N ALA A 670 32.05 29.06 6.15
CA ALA A 670 32.30 28.49 4.81
C ALA A 670 33.66 27.79 4.68
N HIS A 671 34.73 28.31 5.29
CA HIS A 671 36.04 27.65 5.28
C HIS A 671 35.99 26.25 5.91
N ARG A 672 35.39 26.15 7.10
CA ARG A 672 35.24 24.88 7.81
C ARG A 672 34.32 23.92 7.06
N ALA A 673 33.23 24.42 6.47
CA ALA A 673 32.34 23.62 5.63
C ALA A 673 33.10 22.97 4.47
N ARG A 674 33.96 23.74 3.79
CA ARG A 674 34.81 23.25 2.69
C ARG A 674 35.87 22.24 3.17
N GLU A 675 36.45 22.41 4.36
CA GLU A 675 37.36 21.41 4.95
C GLU A 675 36.66 20.06 5.17
N VAL A 676 35.46 20.08 5.76
CA VAL A 676 34.66 18.86 5.98
C VAL A 676 34.28 18.22 4.66
N ALA A 677 33.86 19.01 3.67
CA ALA A 677 33.54 18.53 2.33
C ALA A 677 34.75 17.88 1.64
N LEU A 678 35.95 18.47 1.76
CA LEU A 678 37.19 17.89 1.22
C LEU A 678 37.54 16.57 1.92
N ASP A 679 37.42 16.49 3.24
CA ASP A 679 37.65 15.24 3.97
C ASP A 679 36.66 14.13 3.55
N LEU A 680 35.39 14.48 3.35
CA LEU A 680 34.39 13.56 2.78
C LEU A 680 34.81 13.03 1.41
N LEU A 681 35.15 13.93 0.49
CA LEU A 681 35.47 13.61 -0.90
C LEU A 681 36.78 12.83 -1.04
N ASP A 682 37.82 13.23 -0.29
CA ASP A 682 39.18 12.74 -0.49
C ASP A 682 39.51 11.53 0.40
N ARG A 683 38.77 11.32 1.50
CA ARG A 683 39.03 10.24 2.45
C ARG A 683 37.81 9.38 2.74
N GLN A 684 36.70 9.96 3.19
CA GLN A 684 35.61 9.16 3.76
C GLN A 684 34.81 8.38 2.71
N ILE A 685 34.33 9.04 1.65
CA ILE A 685 33.57 8.40 0.57
C ILE A 685 34.41 7.30 -0.11
N PRO A 686 35.66 7.55 -0.54
CA PRO A 686 36.51 6.49 -1.11
C PRO A 686 36.70 5.29 -0.16
N ALA A 687 36.82 5.53 1.15
CA ALA A 687 36.99 4.46 2.13
C ALA A 687 35.72 3.63 2.37
N GLN A 688 34.53 4.17 2.07
CA GLN A 688 33.24 3.49 2.25
C GLN A 688 32.56 3.10 0.92
N GLU A 689 33.16 3.36 -0.25
CA GLU A 689 32.54 3.15 -1.57
C GLU A 689 31.94 1.75 -1.74
N ALA A 690 32.68 0.70 -1.35
CA ALA A 690 32.21 -0.67 -1.44
C ALA A 690 31.02 -0.99 -0.52
N LYS A 691 30.93 -0.33 0.66
CA LYS A 691 29.81 -0.51 1.58
C LYS A 691 28.60 0.32 1.20
N LEU A 692 28.83 1.51 0.64
CA LEU A 692 27.79 2.37 0.11
C LEU A 692 27.04 1.67 -1.02
N GLY A 693 27.77 0.97 -1.91
CA GLY A 693 27.14 0.29 -3.04
C GLY A 693 26.23 1.26 -3.81
N PRO A 694 25.00 0.87 -4.19
CA PRO A 694 24.06 1.75 -4.91
C PRO A 694 23.74 3.08 -4.20
N SER A 695 23.82 3.14 -2.86
CA SER A 695 23.56 4.36 -2.09
C SER A 695 24.57 5.49 -2.35
N LEU A 696 25.73 5.19 -2.98
CA LEU A 696 26.67 6.23 -3.41
C LEU A 696 26.02 7.25 -4.34
N MET A 697 25.08 6.82 -5.19
CA MET A 697 24.36 7.72 -6.10
C MET A 697 23.60 8.80 -5.32
N GLN A 698 22.89 8.40 -4.26
CA GLN A 698 22.13 9.31 -3.41
C GLN A 698 23.03 10.23 -2.59
N VAL A 699 24.09 9.69 -1.97
CA VAL A 699 25.09 10.49 -1.22
C VAL A 699 25.72 11.56 -2.10
N SER A 700 26.16 11.17 -3.30
CA SER A 700 26.75 12.09 -4.26
C SER A 700 25.80 13.22 -4.64
N ALA A 701 24.53 12.89 -4.90
CA ALA A 701 23.51 13.87 -5.25
C ALA A 701 23.17 14.82 -4.08
N GLN A 702 23.08 14.29 -2.85
CA GLN A 702 22.83 15.09 -1.64
C GLN A 702 23.99 16.06 -1.35
N LEU A 703 25.22 15.55 -1.30
CA LEU A 703 26.40 16.38 -1.05
C LEU A 703 26.58 17.43 -2.15
N ALA A 704 26.43 17.05 -3.42
CA ALA A 704 26.51 18.00 -4.53
C ALA A 704 25.41 19.07 -4.47
N GLY A 705 24.17 18.69 -4.14
CA GLY A 705 23.06 19.63 -3.97
C GLY A 705 23.33 20.66 -2.86
N THR A 706 23.75 20.20 -1.68
CA THR A 706 24.13 21.08 -0.56
C THR A 706 25.25 22.04 -0.95
N LEU A 707 26.30 21.55 -1.60
CA LEU A 707 27.43 22.38 -2.02
C LEU A 707 27.04 23.39 -3.11
N ALA A 708 26.22 22.99 -4.08
CA ALA A 708 25.73 23.87 -5.15
C ALA A 708 24.87 25.01 -4.58
N GLY A 709 23.96 24.70 -3.66
CA GLY A 709 23.10 25.69 -2.99
C GLY A 709 23.87 26.76 -2.19
N HIS A 710 25.10 26.47 -1.76
CA HIS A 710 25.99 27.41 -1.08
C HIS A 710 27.15 27.91 -1.95
N GLN A 711 26.99 27.89 -3.28
CA GLN A 711 27.96 28.41 -4.25
C GLN A 711 29.35 27.74 -4.20
N ALA A 712 29.47 26.52 -3.65
CA ALA A 712 30.69 25.72 -3.63
C ALA A 712 30.78 24.79 -4.87
N ARG A 713 30.60 25.37 -6.07
CA ARG A 713 30.44 24.64 -7.34
C ARG A 713 31.58 23.66 -7.64
N ASP A 714 32.82 24.05 -7.36
CA ASP A 714 34.01 23.22 -7.58
C ASP A 714 33.96 21.91 -6.79
N LEU A 715 33.47 21.96 -5.55
CA LEU A 715 33.29 20.77 -4.72
C LEU A 715 32.01 20.02 -5.08
N ALA A 716 30.94 20.72 -5.46
CA ALA A 716 29.68 20.11 -5.88
C ALA A 716 29.86 19.18 -7.09
N LEU A 717 30.60 19.64 -8.11
CA LEU A 717 30.93 18.85 -9.29
C LEU A 717 31.77 17.61 -8.95
N ARG A 718 32.78 17.76 -8.07
CA ARG A 718 33.57 16.64 -7.56
C ARG A 718 32.70 15.62 -6.81
N ALA A 719 31.74 16.08 -6.01
CA ALA A 719 30.82 15.24 -5.26
C ALA A 719 29.83 14.48 -6.16
N LEU A 720 29.39 15.09 -7.25
CA LEU A 720 28.40 14.53 -8.17
C LEU A 720 28.99 13.40 -9.04
N ARG A 721 30.26 13.53 -9.46
CA ARG A 721 30.91 12.61 -10.42
C ARG A 721 30.78 11.12 -10.05
N PRO A 722 31.10 10.65 -8.82
CA PRO A 722 31.01 9.23 -8.47
C PRO A 722 29.59 8.67 -8.64
N GLY A 723 28.57 9.43 -8.22
CA GLY A 723 27.17 9.05 -8.37
C GLY A 723 26.75 8.87 -9.83
N LEU A 724 27.14 9.80 -10.71
CA LEU A 724 26.85 9.69 -12.15
C LEU A 724 27.53 8.47 -12.80
N VAL A 725 28.80 8.21 -12.43
CA VAL A 725 29.55 7.06 -12.96
C VAL A 725 28.91 5.75 -12.52
N MET A 726 28.57 5.62 -11.23
CA MET A 726 27.93 4.42 -10.70
C MET A 726 26.55 4.18 -11.33
N PHE A 727 25.72 5.22 -11.42
CA PHE A 727 24.40 5.16 -12.05
C PHE A 727 24.50 4.60 -13.47
N ASN A 728 25.43 5.13 -14.27
CA ASN A 728 25.63 4.66 -15.63
C ASN A 728 26.12 3.21 -15.69
N ALA A 729 27.08 2.82 -14.84
CA ALA A 729 27.58 1.45 -14.80
C ALA A 729 26.47 0.44 -14.46
N ARG A 730 25.63 0.76 -13.47
CA ARG A 730 24.52 -0.09 -13.02
C ARG A 730 23.38 -0.18 -14.03
N LEU A 731 23.04 0.91 -14.70
CA LEU A 731 22.07 0.86 -15.81
C LEU A 731 22.54 -0.04 -16.94
N VAL A 732 23.82 0.01 -17.33
CA VAL A 732 24.38 -0.89 -18.35
C VAL A 732 24.31 -2.34 -17.89
N GLU A 733 24.63 -2.63 -16.62
CA GLU A 733 24.53 -3.97 -16.04
C GLU A 733 23.09 -4.50 -16.07
N MET A 734 22.12 -3.68 -15.63
CA MET A 734 20.71 -4.04 -15.56
C MET A 734 20.07 -4.26 -16.93
N LEU A 735 20.28 -3.32 -17.87
CA LEU A 735 19.67 -3.36 -19.20
C LEU A 735 20.44 -4.25 -20.17
N GLY A 736 21.69 -4.62 -19.83
CA GLY A 736 22.59 -5.41 -20.64
C GLY A 736 22.16 -6.87 -20.83
N ARG A 737 21.13 -7.11 -21.64
CA ARG A 737 20.64 -8.45 -22.03
C ARG A 737 21.58 -9.27 -22.92
N ASN A 738 22.78 -8.79 -23.25
CA ASN A 738 23.73 -9.53 -24.08
C ASN A 738 25.14 -9.56 -23.46
N LYS A 739 25.56 -10.74 -22.99
CA LYS A 739 26.96 -11.08 -22.69
C LYS A 739 27.92 -10.77 -23.86
N GLN A 740 27.42 -10.56 -25.08
CA GLN A 740 28.18 -10.12 -26.25
C GLN A 740 28.61 -8.64 -26.19
N ASN A 741 27.75 -7.71 -25.77
CA ASN A 741 28.11 -6.29 -25.65
C ASN A 741 29.07 -6.07 -24.47
N ALA A 742 28.87 -6.78 -23.36
CA ALA A 742 29.81 -6.79 -22.24
C ALA A 742 31.20 -7.36 -22.62
N ARG A 743 31.29 -8.22 -23.65
CA ARG A 743 32.56 -8.72 -24.19
C ARG A 743 33.23 -7.75 -25.16
N GLN A 744 32.47 -6.99 -25.96
CA GLN A 744 33.02 -5.91 -26.78
C GLN A 744 33.46 -4.71 -25.93
N ALA A 745 32.77 -4.42 -24.82
CA ALA A 745 33.16 -3.38 -23.87
C ALA A 745 34.49 -3.66 -23.15
N LYS A 746 35.02 -4.90 -23.17
CA LYS A 746 36.36 -5.18 -22.62
C LYS A 746 37.51 -4.59 -23.46
N GLY A 747 37.24 -4.08 -24.66
CA GLY A 747 38.21 -3.37 -25.48
C GLY A 747 38.29 -1.88 -25.12
N GLY A 748 38.83 -1.52 -23.95
CA GLY A 748 39.36 -0.18 -23.61
C GLY A 748 38.41 1.03 -23.60
N ASP A 749 37.22 0.96 -24.20
CA ASP A 749 36.35 2.10 -24.51
C ASP A 749 35.17 2.25 -23.52
N VAL A 750 35.33 1.74 -22.29
CA VAL A 750 34.35 1.86 -21.18
C VAL A 750 34.21 3.33 -20.69
N GLN A 751 34.78 4.31 -21.38
CA GLN A 751 34.92 5.68 -20.91
C GLN A 751 33.82 6.66 -21.36
N HIS A 752 32.66 6.19 -21.85
CA HIS A 752 31.58 7.13 -22.14
C HIS A 752 30.77 7.42 -20.87
N PRO A 753 30.85 8.63 -20.28
CA PRO A 753 30.41 8.87 -18.90
C PRO A 753 28.88 8.98 -18.75
N VAL A 754 28.13 8.77 -19.84
CA VAL A 754 26.65 8.73 -19.90
C VAL A 754 26.13 7.48 -20.63
N ALA A 755 26.94 6.41 -20.74
CA ALA A 755 26.60 5.20 -21.50
C ALA A 755 25.33 4.47 -21.01
N GLY A 756 25.13 4.41 -19.69
CA GLY A 756 23.97 3.73 -19.10
C GLY A 756 22.67 4.47 -19.40
N LEU A 757 22.68 5.79 -19.29
CA LEU A 757 21.53 6.61 -19.64
C LEU A 757 21.21 6.56 -21.14
N ASN A 758 22.22 6.47 -22.00
CA ASN A 758 22.01 6.18 -23.42
C ASN A 758 21.41 4.79 -23.65
N THR A 759 21.87 3.77 -22.92
CA THR A 759 21.32 2.41 -23.00
C THR A 759 19.85 2.38 -22.57
N LEU A 760 19.51 3.15 -21.52
CA LEU A 760 18.12 3.33 -21.09
C LEU A 760 17.29 4.01 -22.18
N GLY A 761 17.79 5.11 -22.76
CA GLY A 761 17.15 5.78 -23.88
C GLY A 761 16.95 4.84 -25.09
N ASP A 762 17.95 4.03 -25.43
CA ASP A 762 17.88 3.04 -26.52
C ASP A 762 16.81 1.97 -26.24
N TRP A 763 16.71 1.51 -24.99
CA TRP A 763 15.69 0.54 -24.58
C TRP A 763 14.29 1.15 -24.63
N LEU A 764 14.11 2.38 -24.12
CA LEU A 764 12.83 3.10 -24.20
C LEU A 764 12.41 3.33 -25.67
N GLU A 765 13.36 3.58 -26.57
CA GLU A 765 13.17 3.79 -28.02
C GLU A 765 13.00 2.50 -28.83
N GLY A 766 13.45 1.39 -28.26
CA GLY A 766 13.54 0.12 -28.94
C GLY A 766 12.19 -0.61 -29.05
N PRO A 767 12.11 -1.59 -29.97
CA PRO A 767 10.95 -2.48 -30.05
C PRO A 767 10.78 -3.39 -28.82
N ASP A 768 11.81 -3.48 -27.97
CA ASP A 768 11.82 -4.28 -26.74
C ASP A 768 11.32 -3.50 -25.50
N PHE A 769 10.86 -2.26 -25.68
CA PHE A 769 10.24 -1.49 -24.61
C PHE A 769 8.96 -2.18 -24.15
N ASP A 770 8.85 -2.39 -22.84
CA ASP A 770 7.68 -2.97 -22.18
C ASP A 770 7.18 -1.95 -21.16
N GLN A 771 6.07 -1.29 -21.48
CA GLN A 771 5.44 -0.28 -20.63
C GLN A 771 5.07 -0.86 -19.25
N ASN A 772 4.56 -2.08 -19.20
CA ASN A 772 4.20 -2.71 -17.94
C ASN A 772 5.44 -3.00 -17.09
N LEU A 773 6.55 -3.41 -17.71
CA LEU A 773 7.83 -3.53 -17.00
C LEU A 773 8.33 -2.18 -16.50
N TRP A 774 8.25 -1.13 -17.32
CA TRP A 774 8.66 0.23 -16.94
C TRP A 774 7.87 0.76 -15.74
N ASP A 775 6.55 0.58 -15.76
CA ASP A 775 5.63 1.10 -14.76
C ASP A 775 5.65 0.27 -13.46
N ASN A 776 5.91 -1.04 -13.54
CA ASN A 776 5.71 -1.93 -12.40
C ASN A 776 6.97 -2.61 -11.86
N HIS A 777 8.15 -2.48 -12.49
CA HIS A 777 9.37 -3.11 -11.99
C HIS A 777 10.06 -2.24 -10.92
N PRO A 778 10.22 -2.72 -9.66
CA PRO A 778 10.74 -1.91 -8.56
C PRO A 778 12.12 -1.27 -8.84
N ALA A 779 13.05 -2.05 -9.42
CA ALA A 779 14.37 -1.51 -9.75
C ALA A 779 14.31 -0.42 -10.85
N LEU A 780 13.38 -0.52 -11.81
CA LEU A 780 13.26 0.52 -12.85
C LEU A 780 12.66 1.79 -12.25
N GLN A 781 11.64 1.68 -11.38
CA GLN A 781 11.11 2.81 -10.63
C GLN A 781 12.18 3.54 -9.82
N GLN A 782 13.04 2.79 -9.16
CA GLN A 782 14.20 3.32 -8.46
C GLN A 782 15.15 4.09 -9.40
N TYR A 783 15.50 3.53 -10.58
CA TYR A 783 16.35 4.23 -11.54
C TYR A 783 15.68 5.47 -12.13
N ARG A 784 14.35 5.48 -12.33
CA ARG A 784 13.58 6.67 -12.76
C ARG A 784 13.80 7.82 -11.78
N ARG A 785 13.51 7.58 -10.49
CA ARG A 785 13.71 8.55 -9.40
C ARG A 785 15.15 9.05 -9.31
N LEU A 786 16.12 8.13 -9.30
CA LEU A 786 17.54 8.49 -9.20
C LEU A 786 18.03 9.27 -10.43
N ALA A 787 17.57 8.93 -11.64
CA ALA A 787 17.92 9.66 -12.85
C ALA A 787 17.46 11.11 -12.77
N GLN A 788 16.20 11.32 -12.38
CA GLN A 788 15.63 12.65 -12.18
C GLN A 788 16.39 13.43 -11.09
N TYR A 789 16.68 12.79 -9.95
CA TYR A 789 17.39 13.47 -8.85
C TYR A 789 18.80 13.89 -9.27
N LEU A 790 19.57 12.98 -9.87
CA LEU A 790 20.91 13.27 -10.39
C LEU A 790 20.88 14.34 -11.50
N ALA A 791 19.89 14.31 -12.39
CA ALA A 791 19.77 15.30 -13.47
C ALA A 791 19.45 16.70 -12.92
N ASN A 792 18.57 16.80 -11.93
CA ASN A 792 18.26 18.07 -11.26
C ASN A 792 19.46 18.63 -10.50
N THR A 793 20.21 17.78 -9.79
CA THR A 793 21.46 18.18 -9.12
C THR A 793 22.53 18.60 -10.12
N ALA A 794 22.64 17.89 -11.25
CA ALA A 794 23.54 18.27 -12.34
C ALA A 794 23.17 19.65 -12.90
N ILE A 795 21.88 19.94 -13.12
CA ILE A 795 21.40 21.25 -13.58
C ILE A 795 21.73 22.34 -12.55
N ALA A 796 21.51 22.08 -11.26
CA ALA A 796 21.88 23.02 -10.20
C ALA A 796 23.39 23.31 -10.18
N CYS A 797 24.25 22.31 -10.42
CA CYS A 797 25.70 22.52 -10.52
C CYS A 797 26.10 23.36 -11.74
N LEU A 798 25.25 23.44 -12.77
CA LEU A 798 25.49 24.27 -13.94
C LEU A 798 25.09 25.73 -13.69
N GLU A 799 24.30 26.04 -12.66
CA GLU A 799 23.87 27.42 -12.38
C GLU A 799 25.07 28.35 -12.24
N ASP A 800 24.92 29.56 -12.78
CA ASP A 800 25.97 30.59 -12.91
C ASP A 800 27.25 30.17 -13.66
N ALA A 801 27.27 29.03 -14.36
CA ALA A 801 28.37 28.65 -15.21
C ALA A 801 28.38 29.46 -16.51
N SER A 802 29.53 30.07 -16.82
CA SER A 802 29.73 30.71 -18.12
C SER A 802 30.00 29.67 -19.21
N GLN A 803 29.83 30.06 -20.48
CA GLN A 803 30.27 29.22 -21.61
C GLN A 803 31.77 28.90 -21.56
N THR A 804 32.57 29.83 -21.04
CA THR A 804 34.00 29.63 -20.84
C THR A 804 34.27 28.57 -19.78
N ASP A 805 33.53 28.59 -18.66
CA ASP A 805 33.63 27.57 -17.63
C ASP A 805 33.28 26.19 -18.20
N LEU A 806 32.17 26.11 -18.95
CA LEU A 806 31.71 24.87 -19.58
C LEU A 806 32.73 24.32 -20.59
N ALA A 807 33.44 25.20 -21.31
CA ALA A 807 34.51 24.77 -22.22
C ALA A 807 35.78 24.30 -21.48
N ALA A 808 36.06 24.82 -20.29
CA ALA A 808 37.29 24.57 -19.55
C ALA A 808 37.21 23.43 -18.52
N ASP A 809 36.02 23.12 -18.01
CA ASP A 809 35.82 22.15 -16.92
C ASP A 809 35.14 20.87 -17.41
N ALA A 810 35.87 19.75 -17.34
CA ALA A 810 35.37 18.43 -17.77
C ALA A 810 34.20 17.91 -16.91
N ASP A 811 34.12 18.28 -15.62
CA ASP A 811 32.99 17.89 -14.77
C ASP A 811 31.73 18.66 -15.09
N LEU A 812 31.89 19.94 -15.42
CA LEU A 812 30.79 20.76 -15.90
C LEU A 812 30.25 20.23 -17.23
N GLN A 813 31.13 19.80 -18.14
CA GLN A 813 30.74 19.12 -19.39
C GLN A 813 30.01 17.81 -19.12
N LEU A 814 30.46 17.03 -18.14
CA LEU A 814 29.78 15.80 -17.73
C LEU A 814 28.37 16.09 -17.20
N ALA A 815 28.22 17.05 -16.28
CA ALA A 815 26.92 17.45 -15.74
C ALA A 815 25.98 17.91 -16.86
N ALA A 816 26.43 18.81 -17.74
CA ALA A 816 25.65 19.28 -18.89
C ALA A 816 25.21 18.13 -19.81
N ARG A 817 26.13 17.20 -20.11
CA ARG A 817 25.85 16.06 -20.97
C ARG A 817 24.88 15.08 -20.33
N PHE A 818 25.00 14.83 -19.03
CA PHE A 818 24.08 13.95 -18.30
C PHE A 818 22.66 14.53 -18.32
N SER A 819 22.51 15.81 -17.95
CA SER A 819 21.22 16.50 -17.98
C SER A 819 20.62 16.52 -19.39
N GLN A 820 21.43 16.77 -20.43
CA GLN A 820 20.97 16.76 -21.82
C GLN A 820 20.46 15.39 -22.25
N VAL A 821 21.22 14.31 -22.01
CA VAL A 821 20.80 12.95 -22.40
C VAL A 821 19.54 12.54 -21.64
N TRP A 822 19.42 12.91 -20.35
CA TRP A 822 18.22 12.61 -19.57
C TRP A 822 17.00 13.34 -20.13
N LEU A 823 17.12 14.66 -20.37
CA LEU A 823 16.06 15.47 -20.97
C LEU A 823 15.64 14.95 -22.35
N ASP A 824 16.60 14.61 -23.21
CA ASP A 824 16.34 14.20 -24.59
C ASP A 824 15.73 12.79 -24.69
N ARG A 825 16.13 11.86 -23.80
CA ARG A 825 15.84 10.42 -24.00
C ARG A 825 14.97 9.77 -22.93
N VAL A 826 14.88 10.35 -21.74
CA VAL A 826 14.22 9.72 -20.58
C VAL A 826 13.09 10.58 -20.02
N ALA A 827 13.34 11.85 -19.71
CA ALA A 827 12.46 12.70 -18.91
C ALA A 827 10.99 12.78 -19.39
N PHE A 828 10.76 12.72 -20.71
CA PHE A 828 9.42 12.84 -21.32
C PHE A 828 8.75 11.51 -21.65
N ARG A 829 9.38 10.40 -21.27
CA ARG A 829 8.81 9.04 -21.24
C ARG A 829 8.58 8.55 -19.81
N ASP A 830 9.17 9.27 -18.87
CA ASP A 830 9.08 9.13 -17.43
C ASP A 830 8.07 10.15 -16.87
N VAL A 831 6.86 10.13 -17.42
CA VAL A 831 5.74 11.01 -17.06
C VAL A 831 4.59 10.08 -16.71
N ASP A 832 4.31 9.94 -15.41
CA ASP A 832 3.23 9.09 -14.92
C ASP A 832 1.88 9.80 -15.08
N ASP A 833 1.86 11.10 -14.80
CA ASP A 833 0.70 11.98 -14.96
C ASP A 833 0.99 13.09 -15.98
N PRO A 834 0.06 13.42 -16.90
CA PRO A 834 0.31 14.42 -17.93
C PRO A 834 0.74 15.80 -17.39
N GLY A 835 0.30 16.16 -16.18
CA GLY A 835 0.72 17.40 -15.50
C GLY A 835 2.22 17.46 -15.17
N GLU A 836 2.85 16.32 -14.88
CA GLU A 836 4.30 16.26 -14.59
C GLU A 836 5.14 16.72 -15.79
N ALA A 837 4.61 16.61 -17.02
CA ALA A 837 5.28 17.10 -18.22
C ALA A 837 5.62 18.59 -18.12
N LEU A 838 4.78 19.41 -17.47
CA LEU A 838 5.06 20.83 -17.26
C LEU A 838 6.25 21.05 -16.31
N THR A 839 6.43 20.18 -15.31
CA THR A 839 7.62 20.15 -14.45
C THR A 839 8.87 19.72 -15.22
N ARG A 840 8.74 18.76 -16.16
CA ARG A 840 9.85 18.38 -17.06
C ARG A 840 10.25 19.54 -17.97
N TYR A 841 9.28 20.29 -18.52
CA TYR A 841 9.56 21.49 -19.30
C TYR A 841 10.16 22.62 -18.45
N ALA A 842 9.75 22.77 -17.19
CA ALA A 842 10.41 23.71 -16.28
C ALA A 842 11.88 23.37 -16.07
N THR A 843 12.18 22.09 -15.89
CA THR A 843 13.55 21.57 -15.76
C THR A 843 14.35 21.82 -17.05
N ALA A 844 13.76 21.54 -18.22
CA ALA A 844 14.38 21.85 -19.52
C ALA A 844 14.65 23.36 -19.67
N GLY A 845 13.70 24.21 -19.28
CA GLY A 845 13.84 25.66 -19.29
C GLY A 845 14.99 26.16 -18.42
N ARG A 846 15.16 25.61 -17.21
CA ARG A 846 16.32 25.91 -16.34
C ARG A 846 17.63 25.49 -17.00
N ALA A 847 17.72 24.27 -17.52
CA ALA A 847 18.89 23.80 -18.23
C ALA A 847 19.24 24.69 -19.44
N TYR A 848 18.25 25.09 -20.24
CA TYR A 848 18.45 25.96 -21.39
C TYR A 848 18.83 27.40 -20.98
N ALA A 849 18.30 27.91 -19.88
CA ALA A 849 18.65 29.24 -19.37
C ALA A 849 20.16 29.29 -19.03
N THR A 850 20.65 28.22 -18.42
CA THR A 850 22.06 28.04 -18.10
C THR A 850 22.93 27.89 -19.35
N LEU A 851 22.50 27.06 -20.31
CA LEU A 851 23.28 26.77 -21.52
C LEU A 851 23.26 27.89 -22.58
N LEU A 852 22.22 28.71 -22.63
CA LEU A 852 22.05 29.75 -23.66
C LEU A 852 22.19 31.17 -23.12
N GLY A 853 22.10 31.34 -21.80
CA GLY A 853 21.87 32.61 -21.13
C GLY A 853 20.38 32.94 -21.02
N THR A 854 19.97 33.50 -19.88
CA THR A 854 18.57 33.85 -19.57
C THR A 854 17.96 34.78 -20.64
N GLU A 855 18.69 35.81 -21.10
CA GLU A 855 18.16 36.77 -22.08
C GLU A 855 17.84 36.10 -23.42
N ARG A 856 18.73 35.23 -23.89
CA ARG A 856 18.56 34.50 -25.15
C ARG A 856 17.39 33.53 -25.06
N LEU A 857 17.29 32.76 -23.97
CA LEU A 857 16.14 31.89 -23.75
C LEU A 857 14.85 32.71 -23.70
N GLN A 858 14.82 33.82 -22.95
CA GLN A 858 13.63 34.67 -22.86
C GLN A 858 13.18 35.16 -24.25
N SER A 859 14.10 35.62 -25.10
CA SER A 859 13.77 36.01 -26.47
C SER A 859 13.18 34.85 -27.30
N LEU A 860 13.66 33.62 -27.09
CA LEU A 860 13.09 32.44 -27.74
C LEU A 860 11.67 32.17 -27.23
N LEU A 861 11.46 32.18 -25.91
CA LEU A 861 10.14 31.96 -25.30
C LEU A 861 9.12 32.99 -25.76
N ASP A 862 9.50 34.28 -25.83
CA ASP A 862 8.61 35.35 -26.27
C ASP A 862 8.17 35.17 -27.74
N SER A 863 9.09 34.68 -28.59
CA SER A 863 8.84 34.44 -30.03
C SER A 863 8.16 33.10 -30.32
N ALA A 864 8.21 32.14 -29.40
CA ALA A 864 7.73 30.79 -29.64
C ALA A 864 6.19 30.72 -29.69
N PRO A 865 5.60 30.05 -30.69
CA PRO A 865 4.16 29.83 -30.72
C PRO A 865 3.73 28.92 -29.56
N VAL A 866 2.53 29.15 -29.03
CA VAL A 866 1.90 28.23 -28.07
C VAL A 866 1.57 26.92 -28.80
N PRO A 867 1.77 25.74 -28.17
CA PRO A 867 1.39 24.46 -28.75
C PRO A 867 -0.08 24.44 -29.19
N THR A 868 -0.35 23.90 -30.38
CA THR A 868 -1.71 23.88 -30.96
C THR A 868 -2.61 22.78 -30.38
N SER A 869 -2.03 21.75 -29.77
CA SER A 869 -2.74 20.69 -29.05
C SER A 869 -2.05 20.42 -27.72
N LEU A 870 -2.84 20.37 -26.65
CA LEU A 870 -2.40 20.06 -25.29
C LEU A 870 -2.70 18.61 -24.90
N GLU A 871 -3.37 17.85 -25.77
CA GLU A 871 -3.71 16.44 -25.55
C GLU A 871 -2.56 15.49 -25.94
N ALA A 872 -1.75 15.88 -26.93
CA ALA A 872 -0.66 15.06 -27.44
C ALA A 872 0.69 15.59 -26.94
N LEU A 873 1.09 15.17 -25.74
CA LEU A 873 2.42 15.48 -25.19
C LEU A 873 3.52 14.90 -26.11
N PRO A 874 4.51 15.70 -26.53
CA PRO A 874 5.65 15.18 -27.27
C PRO A 874 6.50 14.27 -26.37
N THR A 875 6.39 12.96 -26.58
CA THR A 875 7.20 11.94 -25.85
C THR A 875 8.56 11.69 -26.50
N ARG A 876 8.76 12.20 -27.72
CA ARG A 876 10.00 12.08 -28.48
C ARG A 876 10.65 13.44 -28.71
N ARG A 877 11.96 13.48 -28.52
CA ARG A 877 12.80 14.66 -28.75
C ARG A 877 13.84 14.35 -29.81
N VAL A 878 14.19 15.36 -30.60
CA VAL A 878 15.20 15.28 -31.67
C VAL A 878 16.60 15.69 -31.18
N GLY A 879 16.70 16.21 -29.96
CA GLY A 879 17.94 16.69 -29.35
C GLY A 879 18.51 17.97 -29.97
N GLY A 880 19.57 18.49 -29.35
CA GLY A 880 20.32 19.66 -29.82
C GLY A 880 19.50 20.97 -29.85
N ILE A 881 19.98 21.98 -30.59
CA ILE A 881 19.36 23.32 -30.65
C ILE A 881 17.96 23.31 -31.26
N ALA A 882 17.67 22.35 -32.16
CA ALA A 882 16.35 22.18 -32.74
C ALA A 882 15.31 21.81 -31.67
N GLN A 883 15.69 21.01 -30.68
CA GLN A 883 14.81 20.66 -29.57
C GLN A 883 14.44 21.88 -28.72
N VAL A 884 15.37 22.81 -28.49
CA VAL A 884 15.08 24.06 -27.75
C VAL A 884 13.95 24.84 -28.42
N MET A 885 13.95 24.93 -29.75
CA MET A 885 12.89 25.63 -30.50
C MET A 885 11.53 24.93 -30.37
N LEU A 886 11.52 23.59 -30.34
CA LEU A 886 10.30 22.80 -30.15
C LEU A 886 9.77 22.91 -28.72
N ASP A 887 10.66 22.95 -27.73
CA ASP A 887 10.32 23.05 -26.32
C ASP A 887 9.88 24.46 -25.91
N ALA A 888 10.34 25.50 -26.61
CA ALA A 888 10.12 26.89 -26.20
C ALA A 888 8.63 27.23 -26.02
N GLY A 889 7.74 26.71 -26.89
CA GLY A 889 6.30 26.87 -26.76
C GLY A 889 5.72 26.19 -25.52
N TRP A 890 6.24 25.01 -25.18
CA TRP A 890 5.84 24.24 -23.99
C TRP A 890 6.36 24.85 -22.69
N ILE A 891 7.62 25.30 -22.67
CA ILE A 891 8.20 26.04 -21.55
C ILE A 891 7.41 27.33 -21.30
N ARG A 892 7.02 28.03 -22.38
CA ARG A 892 6.20 29.26 -22.29
C ARG A 892 4.86 29.02 -21.59
N ILE A 893 4.26 27.85 -21.73
CA ILE A 893 3.00 27.49 -21.06
C ILE A 893 3.18 26.68 -19.78
N SER A 894 4.42 26.47 -19.30
CA SER A 894 4.68 25.80 -18.02
C SER A 894 4.60 26.79 -16.87
N PRO A 895 3.58 26.71 -15.98
CA PRO A 895 3.52 27.56 -14.80
C PRO A 895 4.70 27.30 -13.86
N ASN A 896 5.17 26.05 -13.79
CA ASN A 896 6.28 25.60 -12.94
C ASN A 896 7.60 26.29 -13.32
N TYR A 897 7.82 26.57 -14.62
CA TYR A 897 8.99 27.32 -15.07
C TYR A 897 8.96 28.77 -14.55
N TRP A 898 7.88 29.49 -14.85
CA TRP A 898 7.76 30.91 -14.50
C TRP A 898 7.71 31.14 -12.99
N SER A 899 7.01 30.27 -12.28
CA SER A 899 6.93 30.32 -10.82
C SER A 899 8.28 30.00 -10.18
N GLY A 900 9.04 29.01 -10.66
CA GLY A 900 10.41 28.76 -10.19
C GLY A 900 11.29 30.01 -10.32
N ARG A 901 11.27 30.66 -11.49
CA ARG A 901 11.99 31.93 -11.73
C ARG A 901 11.53 33.06 -10.81
N LEU A 902 10.24 33.13 -10.48
CA LEU A 902 9.69 34.10 -9.52
C LEU A 902 10.22 33.82 -8.12
N MET A 903 10.16 32.55 -7.67
CA MET A 903 10.54 32.13 -6.33
C MET A 903 12.04 32.35 -6.05
N GLU A 904 12.89 32.16 -7.07
CA GLU A 904 14.31 32.52 -7.03
C GLU A 904 14.55 33.98 -6.59
N LEU A 905 13.67 34.93 -6.92
CA LEU A 905 13.82 36.34 -6.51
C LEU A 905 13.65 36.56 -5.00
N PHE A 906 13.09 35.58 -4.28
CA PHE A 906 12.83 35.63 -2.85
C PHE A 906 13.87 34.87 -2.01
N GLU A 907 14.86 34.23 -2.63
CA GLU A 907 15.94 33.53 -1.93
C GLU A 907 16.58 34.40 -0.83
N ARG A 908 16.83 33.78 0.33
CA ARG A 908 17.34 34.44 1.54
C ARG A 908 18.65 35.19 1.29
N ASP A 909 19.52 34.61 0.48
CA ASP A 909 20.87 35.11 0.22
C ASP A 909 20.91 36.15 -0.91
N ARG A 910 19.78 36.45 -1.56
CA ARG A 910 19.68 37.56 -2.52
C ARG A 910 19.43 38.89 -1.83
N ASP A 911 20.40 39.78 -1.88
CA ASP A 911 20.27 41.11 -1.27
C ASP A 911 19.39 42.07 -2.11
N THR A 912 19.42 41.92 -3.44
CA THR A 912 18.63 42.75 -4.36
C THR A 912 17.26 42.15 -4.63
N PHE A 913 16.27 43.00 -4.89
CA PHE A 913 14.93 42.61 -5.33
C PHE A 913 14.47 43.54 -6.43
N ASP A 914 14.00 42.97 -7.54
CA ASP A 914 13.37 43.70 -8.64
C ASP A 914 11.86 43.44 -8.62
N PRO A 915 11.05 44.37 -8.05
CA PRO A 915 9.61 44.21 -7.99
C PRO A 915 8.95 44.16 -9.36
N ALA A 916 9.51 44.84 -10.36
CA ALA A 916 8.94 44.89 -11.71
C ALA A 916 9.14 43.54 -12.42
N LEU A 917 10.33 42.95 -12.29
CA LEU A 917 10.58 41.60 -12.78
C LEU A 917 9.73 40.56 -12.04
N ALA A 918 9.60 40.66 -10.71
CA ALA A 918 8.74 39.76 -9.95
C ALA A 918 7.27 39.83 -10.41
N ALA A 919 6.73 41.03 -10.58
CA ALA A 919 5.38 41.20 -11.12
C ALA A 919 5.23 40.63 -12.55
N LYS A 920 6.23 40.83 -13.42
CA LYS A 920 6.24 40.25 -14.77
C LYS A 920 6.21 38.72 -14.73
N LEU A 921 7.06 38.09 -13.93
CA LEU A 921 7.12 36.62 -13.82
C LEU A 921 5.84 36.04 -13.22
N ALA A 922 5.25 36.72 -12.23
CA ALA A 922 3.95 36.32 -11.67
C ALA A 922 2.84 36.36 -12.74
N ASN A 923 2.78 37.42 -13.55
CA ASN A 923 1.83 37.52 -14.66
C ASN A 923 2.06 36.39 -15.69
N GLN A 924 3.30 36.13 -16.07
CA GLN A 924 3.63 35.06 -17.02
C GLN A 924 3.23 33.67 -16.49
N ALA A 925 3.45 33.41 -15.19
CA ALA A 925 3.01 32.17 -14.54
C ALA A 925 1.49 32.03 -14.54
N LEU A 926 0.73 33.08 -14.22
CA LEU A 926 -0.75 33.05 -14.25
C LEU A 926 -1.31 32.95 -15.68
N GLU A 927 -0.66 33.58 -16.66
CA GLU A 927 -1.02 33.42 -18.07
C GLU A 927 -0.75 32.00 -18.58
N ALA A 928 0.35 31.37 -18.15
CA ALA A 928 0.63 29.98 -18.43
C ALA A 928 -0.41 29.06 -17.78
N ALA A 929 -0.75 29.30 -16.51
CA ALA A 929 -1.78 28.58 -15.77
C ALA A 929 -3.14 28.61 -16.49
N ALA A 930 -3.57 29.80 -16.94
CA ALA A 930 -4.83 29.98 -17.64
C ALA A 930 -4.90 29.20 -18.97
N LYS A 931 -3.76 28.89 -19.61
CA LYS A 931 -3.72 28.10 -20.85
C LYS A 931 -3.84 26.59 -20.61
N VAL A 932 -3.43 26.12 -19.44
CA VAL A 932 -3.48 24.68 -19.09
C VAL A 932 -4.71 24.32 -18.25
N ALA A 933 -5.39 25.32 -17.68
CA ALA A 933 -6.61 25.13 -16.90
C ALA A 933 -7.68 24.34 -17.67
N GLY A 934 -8.24 23.32 -17.03
CA GLY A 934 -9.25 22.42 -17.60
C GLY A 934 -8.73 21.39 -18.60
N THR A 935 -7.40 21.33 -18.82
CA THR A 935 -6.78 20.32 -19.68
C THR A 935 -6.25 19.14 -18.86
N PRO A 936 -5.83 18.02 -19.48
CA PRO A 936 -5.15 16.94 -18.77
C PRO A 936 -3.83 17.35 -18.11
N LEU A 937 -3.24 18.49 -18.48
CA LEU A 937 -1.98 18.99 -17.94
C LEU A 937 -2.15 19.74 -16.61
N GLU A 938 -3.38 20.02 -16.18
CA GLU A 938 -3.64 20.59 -14.87
C GLU A 938 -3.74 19.47 -13.82
N ASP A 939 -2.83 19.48 -12.86
CA ASP A 939 -2.80 18.60 -11.70
C ASP A 939 -2.89 19.40 -10.37
N ALA A 940 -2.95 18.68 -9.25
CA ALA A 940 -3.05 19.28 -7.92
C ALA A 940 -1.83 20.16 -7.58
N GLN A 941 -0.62 19.72 -7.97
CA GLN A 941 0.62 20.45 -7.72
C GLN A 941 0.65 21.78 -8.49
N THR A 942 0.29 21.75 -9.77
CA THR A 942 0.21 22.92 -10.64
C THR A 942 -0.87 23.87 -10.12
N ALA A 943 -2.02 23.37 -9.65
CA ALA A 943 -3.06 24.19 -9.03
C ALA A 943 -2.59 24.90 -7.76
N LEU A 944 -1.86 24.21 -6.88
CA LEU A 944 -1.23 24.81 -5.70
C LEU A 944 -0.20 25.87 -6.11
N GLN A 945 0.69 25.56 -7.05
CA GLN A 945 1.70 26.49 -7.54
C GLN A 945 1.07 27.77 -8.12
N ASN A 946 -0.01 27.63 -8.90
CA ASN A 946 -0.76 28.75 -9.46
C ASN A 946 -1.39 29.62 -8.36
N HIS A 947 -1.93 29.00 -7.32
CA HIS A 947 -2.43 29.70 -6.14
C HIS A 947 -1.32 30.49 -5.44
N LEU A 948 -0.16 29.88 -5.20
CA LEU A 948 0.98 30.55 -4.57
C LEU A 948 1.48 31.74 -5.41
N VAL A 949 1.50 31.63 -6.73
CA VAL A 949 1.84 32.75 -7.62
C VAL A 949 0.82 33.89 -7.48
N GLY A 950 -0.48 33.58 -7.48
CA GLY A 950 -1.53 34.58 -7.30
C GLY A 950 -1.46 35.26 -5.93
N LEU A 951 -1.14 34.49 -4.88
CA LEU A 951 -0.86 35.00 -3.55
C LEU A 951 0.33 35.99 -3.58
N ILE A 952 1.48 35.58 -4.14
CA ILE A 952 2.69 36.43 -4.25
C ILE A 952 2.37 37.71 -5.04
N GLN A 953 1.64 37.61 -6.15
CA GLN A 953 1.21 38.76 -6.94
C GLN A 953 0.38 39.74 -6.10
N ALA A 954 -0.60 39.24 -5.34
CA ALA A 954 -1.43 40.06 -4.46
C ALA A 954 -0.61 40.74 -3.35
N LEU A 955 0.37 40.03 -2.78
CA LEU A 955 1.30 40.57 -1.79
C LEU A 955 2.13 41.73 -2.36
N LEU A 956 2.72 41.55 -3.56
CA LEU A 956 3.55 42.55 -4.22
C LEU A 956 2.74 43.77 -4.70
N ALA A 957 1.54 43.54 -5.20
CA ALA A 957 0.63 44.59 -5.66
C ALA A 957 -0.09 45.32 -4.52
N LYS A 958 0.02 44.81 -3.28
CA LYS A 958 -0.74 45.26 -2.11
C LYS A 958 -2.25 45.22 -2.31
N ASP A 959 -2.72 44.17 -2.98
CA ASP A 959 -4.13 43.95 -3.29
C ASP A 959 -4.79 43.07 -2.21
N GLU A 960 -5.43 43.71 -1.24
CA GLU A 960 -6.12 43.03 -0.14
C GLU A 960 -7.26 42.14 -0.62
N ALA A 961 -8.03 42.58 -1.62
CA ALA A 961 -9.18 41.83 -2.10
C ALA A 961 -8.73 40.50 -2.74
N SER A 962 -7.69 40.55 -3.58
CA SER A 962 -7.11 39.35 -4.18
C SER A 962 -6.44 38.46 -3.12
N LEU A 963 -5.73 39.04 -2.15
CA LEU A 963 -5.14 38.28 -1.05
C LEU A 963 -6.20 37.49 -0.26
N ARG A 964 -7.28 38.15 0.16
CA ARG A 964 -8.40 37.49 0.87
C ARG A 964 -9.04 36.39 0.05
N LYS A 965 -9.23 36.62 -1.25
CA LYS A 965 -9.75 35.60 -2.17
C LYS A 965 -8.88 34.34 -2.17
N HIS A 966 -7.56 34.49 -2.27
CA HIS A 966 -6.63 33.36 -2.23
C HIS A 966 -6.68 32.65 -0.87
N LEU A 967 -6.63 33.39 0.23
CA LEU A 967 -6.67 32.82 1.57
C LEU A 967 -7.99 32.07 1.86
N LYS A 968 -9.13 32.56 1.36
CA LYS A 968 -10.41 31.85 1.45
C LYS A 968 -10.38 30.48 0.76
N VAL A 969 -9.69 30.36 -0.38
CA VAL A 969 -9.51 29.08 -1.08
C VAL A 969 -8.73 28.08 -0.20
N VAL A 970 -7.70 28.53 0.51
CA VAL A 970 -6.93 27.67 1.44
C VAL A 970 -7.85 27.11 2.53
N ALA A 971 -8.64 27.98 3.16
CA ALA A 971 -9.58 27.60 4.21
C ALA A 971 -10.69 26.65 3.71
N GLU A 972 -11.18 26.86 2.48
CA GLU A 972 -12.20 26.02 1.85
C GLU A 972 -11.68 24.63 1.47
N ARG A 973 -10.42 24.53 1.02
CA ARG A 973 -9.80 23.25 0.62
C ARG A 973 -9.49 22.35 1.80
N LYS A 974 -9.12 22.92 2.95
CA LYS A 974 -8.70 22.18 4.16
C LYS A 974 -7.58 21.18 3.89
N ASP A 975 -6.64 21.59 3.04
CA ASP A 975 -5.52 20.76 2.62
C ASP A 975 -4.24 21.20 3.33
N LYS A 976 -3.51 20.23 3.90
CA LYS A 976 -2.30 20.47 4.68
C LYS A 976 -1.22 21.17 3.85
N ASP A 977 -0.94 20.73 2.63
CA ASP A 977 0.08 21.35 1.78
C ASP A 977 -0.28 22.80 1.45
N TRP A 978 -1.58 23.07 1.23
CA TRP A 978 -2.06 24.43 1.02
C TRP A 978 -1.85 25.32 2.25
N TYR A 979 -2.07 24.81 3.46
CA TYR A 979 -1.77 25.56 4.69
C TYR A 979 -0.28 25.81 4.84
N ASP A 980 0.54 24.76 4.69
CA ASP A 980 1.99 24.79 4.91
C ASP A 980 2.68 25.74 3.94
N ASP A 981 2.38 25.63 2.65
CA ASP A 981 3.01 26.43 1.61
C ASP A 981 2.53 27.87 1.59
N THR A 982 1.23 28.10 1.83
CA THR A 982 0.72 29.47 1.97
C THR A 982 1.39 30.15 3.16
N ALA A 983 1.41 29.50 4.33
CA ALA A 983 2.05 30.04 5.53
C ALA A 983 3.56 30.28 5.34
N ARG A 984 4.26 29.34 4.69
CA ARG A 984 5.67 29.50 4.32
C ARG A 984 5.87 30.77 3.48
N TRP A 985 5.07 30.96 2.43
CA TRP A 985 5.20 32.11 1.53
C TRP A 985 4.84 33.44 2.16
N LEU A 986 3.86 33.48 3.08
CA LEU A 986 3.59 34.68 3.88
C LEU A 986 4.80 35.09 4.74
N GLY A 987 5.57 34.12 5.24
CA GLY A 987 6.82 34.38 5.95
C GLY A 987 7.97 34.78 5.02
N ASP A 988 8.22 34.00 3.97
CA ASP A 988 9.35 34.19 3.05
C ASP A 988 9.27 35.51 2.27
N ALA A 989 8.06 35.96 1.92
CA ALA A 989 7.85 37.24 1.25
C ALA A 989 8.03 38.45 2.19
N ALA A 990 8.01 38.26 3.52
CA ALA A 990 7.92 39.35 4.49
C ALA A 990 9.03 40.41 4.36
N ARG A 991 10.27 40.01 4.02
CA ARG A 991 11.38 40.96 3.83
C ARG A 991 11.12 41.98 2.70
N ARG A 992 10.28 41.62 1.73
CA ARG A 992 9.98 42.46 0.55
C ARG A 992 8.73 43.32 0.73
N LEU A 993 8.05 43.21 1.87
CA LEU A 993 6.84 43.96 2.19
C LEU A 993 7.16 45.04 3.23
N ASP A 994 6.41 46.14 3.21
CA ASP A 994 6.46 47.10 4.31
C ASP A 994 5.62 46.64 5.50
N LEU A 995 6.00 47.07 6.69
CA LEU A 995 5.44 46.58 7.95
C LEU A 995 3.96 46.95 8.16
N ALA A 996 3.47 48.01 7.51
CA ALA A 996 2.07 48.40 7.59
C ALA A 996 1.22 47.47 6.72
N TRP A 997 1.64 47.24 5.47
CA TRP A 997 0.99 46.26 4.60
C TRP A 997 1.03 44.85 5.18
N TYR A 998 2.16 44.45 5.77
CA TYR A 998 2.26 43.13 6.40
C TYR A 998 1.27 42.94 7.57
N ASP A 999 0.87 44.02 8.25
CA ASP A 999 -0.22 43.94 9.24
C ASP A 999 -1.52 43.46 8.60
N THR A 1000 -1.86 44.07 7.47
CA THR A 1000 -3.05 43.73 6.70
C THR A 1000 -2.97 42.28 6.22
N VAL A 1001 -1.79 41.84 5.77
CA VAL A 1001 -1.56 40.43 5.38
C VAL A 1001 -1.87 39.47 6.51
N LEU A 1002 -1.34 39.72 7.71
CA LEU A 1002 -1.58 38.90 8.90
C LEU A 1002 -3.05 38.93 9.35
N GLN A 1003 -3.70 40.09 9.25
CA GLN A 1003 -5.13 40.21 9.54
C GLN A 1003 -5.99 39.42 8.54
N CYS A 1004 -5.61 39.39 7.26
CA CYS A 1004 -6.28 38.57 6.26
C CYS A 1004 -6.10 37.07 6.55
N TRP A 1005 -4.89 36.63 6.91
CA TRP A 1005 -4.65 35.25 7.33
C TRP A 1005 -5.54 34.85 8.51
N ASP A 1006 -5.58 35.68 9.54
CA ASP A 1006 -6.34 35.43 10.75
C ASP A 1006 -7.87 35.46 10.54
N SER A 1007 -8.37 36.27 9.60
CA SER A 1007 -9.81 36.32 9.31
C SER A 1007 -10.29 35.25 8.34
N GLU A 1008 -9.47 34.87 7.36
CA GLU A 1008 -9.89 33.95 6.30
C GLU A 1008 -9.48 32.49 6.57
N VAL A 1009 -8.26 32.27 7.10
CA VAL A 1009 -7.67 30.92 7.26
C VAL A 1009 -7.71 30.46 8.72
N HIS A 1010 -7.17 31.27 9.63
CA HIS A 1010 -7.16 31.01 11.07
C HIS A 1010 -6.71 29.59 11.47
N TYR A 1011 -5.51 29.18 11.05
CA TYR A 1011 -4.99 27.84 11.35
C TYR A 1011 -3.87 27.89 12.42
N GLU A 1012 -4.16 27.34 13.62
CA GLU A 1012 -3.35 27.49 14.84
C GLU A 1012 -1.87 27.12 14.64
N SER A 1013 -1.60 25.98 14.01
CA SER A 1013 -0.25 25.43 13.87
C SER A 1013 0.71 26.27 13.02
N LYS A 1014 0.21 27.26 12.27
CA LYS A 1014 1.02 27.97 11.26
C LYS A 1014 1.34 29.42 11.57
N TYR A 1015 0.83 29.97 12.68
CA TYR A 1015 1.20 31.33 13.07
C TYR A 1015 2.70 31.48 13.36
N PHE A 1016 3.27 30.57 14.15
CA PHE A 1016 4.71 30.58 14.42
C PHE A 1016 5.55 30.11 13.24
N TRP A 1017 4.98 29.29 12.35
CA TRP A 1017 5.62 28.98 11.08
C TRP A 1017 5.83 30.24 10.23
N ILE A 1018 4.79 31.06 10.04
CA ILE A 1018 4.90 32.37 9.36
C ILE A 1018 5.96 33.24 10.04
N ALA A 1019 5.94 33.30 11.37
CA ALA A 1019 6.87 34.13 12.14
C ALA A 1019 8.34 33.69 11.97
N TRP A 1020 8.65 32.40 12.14
CA TRP A 1020 10.00 31.87 11.97
C TRP A 1020 10.48 31.95 10.52
N ARG A 1021 9.62 31.71 9.53
CA ARG A 1021 9.96 31.92 8.12
C ARG A 1021 10.34 33.38 7.82
N ALA A 1022 9.59 34.34 8.37
CA ALA A 1022 9.98 35.75 8.27
C ALA A 1022 11.32 36.05 8.97
N ALA A 1023 11.59 35.45 10.14
CA ALA A 1023 12.87 35.60 10.84
C ALA A 1023 14.03 35.06 9.98
N LEU A 1024 13.92 33.82 9.50
CA LEU A 1024 14.90 33.17 8.63
C LEU A 1024 15.09 33.92 7.31
N GLY A 1025 14.04 34.57 6.80
CA GLY A 1025 14.07 35.47 5.65
C GLY A 1025 14.71 36.85 5.93
N LYS A 1026 15.37 37.05 7.08
CA LYS A 1026 16.00 38.32 7.51
C LYS A 1026 14.98 39.47 7.69
N ALA A 1027 13.79 39.17 8.19
CA ALA A 1027 12.70 40.13 8.43
C ALA A 1027 12.23 40.16 9.91
N PRO A 1028 13.12 40.48 10.89
CA PRO A 1028 12.84 40.30 12.33
C PRO A 1028 11.63 41.08 12.85
N LYS A 1029 11.38 42.28 12.30
CA LYS A 1029 10.20 43.09 12.69
C LYS A 1029 8.88 42.45 12.23
N HIS A 1030 8.88 41.83 11.06
CA HIS A 1030 7.72 41.11 10.53
C HIS A 1030 7.48 39.82 11.31
N ALA A 1031 8.54 39.09 11.63
CA ALA A 1031 8.50 37.89 12.48
C ALA A 1031 7.83 38.16 13.84
N LEU A 1032 8.29 39.19 14.57
CA LEU A 1032 7.72 39.55 15.87
C LEU A 1032 6.24 39.92 15.76
N LYS A 1033 5.82 40.56 14.67
CA LYS A 1033 4.42 40.93 14.45
C LYS A 1033 3.52 39.70 14.28
N ALA A 1034 3.97 38.71 13.52
CA ALA A 1034 3.26 37.44 13.36
C ALA A 1034 3.17 36.68 14.70
N ALA A 1035 4.27 36.60 15.45
CA ALA A 1035 4.31 35.95 16.77
C ALA A 1035 3.42 36.66 17.81
N GLU A 1036 3.39 37.99 17.82
CA GLU A 1036 2.51 38.78 18.69
C GLU A 1036 1.03 38.55 18.37
N LEU A 1037 0.68 38.43 17.08
CA LEU A 1037 -0.67 38.07 16.67
C LEU A 1037 -1.04 36.65 17.15
N ALA A 1038 -0.12 35.69 17.05
CA ALA A 1038 -0.32 34.33 17.57
C ALA A 1038 -0.69 34.33 19.06
N VAL A 1039 0.11 35.00 19.90
CA VAL A 1039 -0.12 35.10 21.35
C VAL A 1039 -1.44 35.81 21.65
N LYS A 1040 -1.78 36.85 20.89
CA LYS A 1040 -3.04 37.57 21.04
C LYS A 1040 -4.24 36.66 20.72
N ARG A 1041 -4.12 35.75 19.75
CA ARG A 1041 -5.20 34.84 19.34
C ARG A 1041 -5.33 33.61 20.23
N TYR A 1042 -4.22 33.11 20.76
CA TYR A 1042 -4.19 31.94 21.64
C TYR A 1042 -3.60 32.30 23.02
N PRO A 1043 -4.23 33.23 23.78
CA PRO A 1043 -3.68 33.69 25.06
C PRO A 1043 -3.67 32.60 26.15
N LEU A 1044 -4.44 31.53 25.95
CA LEU A 1044 -4.49 30.37 26.83
C LEU A 1044 -3.46 29.29 26.47
N ASN A 1045 -2.75 29.43 25.34
CA ASN A 1045 -1.69 28.51 24.95
C ASN A 1045 -0.33 29.05 25.46
N PRO A 1046 0.18 28.56 26.61
CA PRO A 1046 1.44 29.06 27.18
C PRO A 1046 2.63 28.84 26.24
N ALA A 1047 2.56 27.85 25.34
CA ALA A 1047 3.63 27.58 24.36
C ALA A 1047 3.90 28.78 23.47
N PHE A 1048 2.84 29.47 23.07
CA PHE A 1048 2.94 30.60 22.15
C PHE A 1048 3.57 31.81 22.84
N LEU A 1049 3.27 32.04 24.12
CA LEU A 1049 3.91 33.10 24.89
C LEU A 1049 5.40 32.82 25.12
N GLU A 1050 5.74 31.59 25.49
CA GLU A 1050 7.12 31.14 25.66
C GLU A 1050 7.91 31.29 24.35
N GLU A 1051 7.33 30.89 23.22
CA GLU A 1051 7.95 30.98 21.91
C GLU A 1051 8.17 32.44 21.47
N LEU A 1052 7.21 33.35 21.71
CA LEU A 1052 7.40 34.78 21.45
C LEU A 1052 8.56 35.37 22.28
N GLN A 1053 8.66 35.00 23.56
CA GLN A 1053 9.75 35.46 24.44
C GLN A 1053 11.11 34.95 23.93
N PHE A 1054 11.16 33.69 23.54
CA PHE A 1054 12.35 33.08 22.97
C PHE A 1054 12.75 33.71 21.64
N MET A 1055 11.81 33.92 20.71
CA MET A 1055 12.06 34.61 19.45
C MET A 1055 12.62 36.03 19.68
N ARG A 1056 12.09 36.79 20.64
CA ARG A 1056 12.63 38.11 21.00
C ARG A 1056 14.07 38.04 21.50
N GLN A 1057 14.41 37.00 22.27
CA GLN A 1057 15.78 36.78 22.74
C GLN A 1057 16.71 36.48 21.56
N VAL A 1058 16.37 35.48 20.73
CA VAL A 1058 17.20 35.05 19.60
C VAL A 1058 17.45 36.21 18.63
N LEU A 1059 16.40 36.96 18.26
CA LEU A 1059 16.51 38.10 17.33
C LEU A 1059 17.25 39.32 17.92
N ALA A 1060 17.44 39.38 19.25
CA ALA A 1060 18.24 40.42 19.89
C ALA A 1060 19.73 40.07 19.97
N GLU A 1061 20.07 38.78 19.97
CA GLU A 1061 21.43 38.26 20.08
C GLU A 1061 22.18 38.20 18.74
N GLU A 1062 21.47 38.14 17.60
CA GLU A 1062 22.09 38.14 16.28
C GLU A 1062 22.82 39.48 15.98
N PRO A 1063 24.16 39.49 15.85
CA PRO A 1063 24.88 40.65 15.33
C PRO A 1063 24.46 40.86 13.88
N ARG A 1064 23.99 42.08 13.57
CA ARG A 1064 23.55 42.49 12.23
C ARG A 1064 24.63 42.35 11.16
#